data_AF-A0A7C8M7T6-F1
#
_entry.id   AF-A0A7C8M7T6-F1
#
_cell.length_a   1.000
_cell.length_b   1.000
_cell.length_c   1.000
_cell.angle_alpha   90.00
_cell.angle_beta   90.00
_cell.angle_gamma   90.00
#
_symmetry.space_group_name_H-M   'P 1'
#
loop_
_entity.id
_entity.type
_entity.pdbx_description
1 polymer ?
#
loop_
_entity_poly.entity_id
_entity_poly.type
_entity_poly.pdbx_seq_one_letter_code
_entity_poly.pdbx_strand_id
1 'polypeptide(L)'
;MGAKFSRSVKADLERSTLAELLCDNEFIAKSWRELPALDNNARRNLNELLSSQDEATLPDEATSPDEATPPDEPTSPDEATPPDEPTLPDEATPPDEPTLPDEPTPPDEPTPPDEPTSPDEPTSPDEPTSPEARLRPLWAITAEKVAIPSELTDLFEKWKKEPVTFLKSNALQVPSSLEDYYDYALAVHTLPMSSKILRRFVMTTLYDVMSALSPSLKLQTTDPAVVHVIDVVCQSASHKSDKVRKNILDWAREGSRYRALANKTGGSGSYFFYPEISEWIWWKHLPQEKFDRAAKLLNSCGIAIKVTQSGAVELARSIEEILRAPFDSAVQGRLYGENILSFALQKQPLQTYQRELAGENGTVPRKRRRLETDITGRPPETPPDDISPPVLRVPLLLAPRQQEFIVSDEDSFQSNGGPRNSHRFETTTLDRQLSDSDTTSPFAYYLHTSDAQLFHTIRVYFEYSCQNMILDNRGTLLTPDGAILCNDLCNAFDSYCFNATIFAEKGSDFEFNRAISKASTLVKPILLAEHPRTLACFLEVFIHLIQTGFSNVTDLFRDYIKKMSALVVTEGHPWRQICWLLGELDSGALVQALANIWKCTIDVFTSTLGNSNPLAVAVRLDYFKRVYGHTDTLRLEEERLLRTLLAGFGAKPEPSTPRIMLNLAHNLNKQRRHNEAKETALKVLSLLDKHEMYAERVVEQIECRKIISHVHFYQGSIVLAEECMLEAIQIIERHWGRQHSWVPEFMNVLEGWFRTWGREQDADKVRGEIHKLMAEDDIGP
;
A
#
# COMPACT_ATOMS: atom_id res chain seq x y z
N MET A 1 9.76 -38.52 -18.46
CA MET A 1 8.32 -38.38 -18.14
C MET A 1 7.52 -37.93 -19.35
N GLY A 2 8.02 -37.01 -20.19
CA GLY A 2 7.29 -36.50 -21.37
C GLY A 2 6.66 -37.53 -22.31
N ALA A 3 7.36 -38.59 -22.72
CA ALA A 3 6.76 -39.61 -23.61
C ALA A 3 5.61 -40.45 -22.97
N LYS A 4 5.50 -40.48 -21.63
CA LYS A 4 4.36 -41.09 -20.93
C LYS A 4 3.21 -40.09 -20.80
N PHE A 5 3.52 -38.84 -20.48
CA PHE A 5 2.54 -37.76 -20.40
C PHE A 5 1.88 -37.50 -21.76
N SER A 6 2.65 -37.37 -22.84
CA SER A 6 2.10 -37.21 -24.20
C SER A 6 1.23 -38.40 -24.62
N ARG A 7 1.52 -39.62 -24.14
CA ARG A 7 0.66 -40.80 -24.35
C ARG A 7 -0.62 -40.72 -23.53
N SER A 8 -0.58 -40.20 -22.31
CA SER A 8 -1.78 -39.94 -21.49
C SER A 8 -2.66 -38.91 -22.18
N VAL A 9 -2.12 -37.73 -22.52
CA VAL A 9 -2.86 -36.66 -23.20
C VAL A 9 -3.45 -37.13 -24.52
N LYS A 10 -2.70 -37.92 -25.30
CA LYS A 10 -3.23 -38.51 -26.54
C LYS A 10 -4.36 -39.50 -26.28
N ALA A 11 -4.25 -40.35 -25.27
CA ALA A 11 -5.31 -41.29 -24.90
C ALA A 11 -6.56 -40.58 -24.34
N ASP A 12 -6.38 -39.45 -23.66
CA ASP A 12 -7.46 -38.61 -23.14
C ASP A 12 -8.18 -37.89 -24.30
N LEU A 13 -7.43 -37.38 -25.30
CA LEU A 13 -7.97 -36.80 -26.53
C LEU A 13 -8.65 -37.82 -27.47
N GLU A 14 -8.31 -39.11 -27.34
CA GLU A 14 -9.02 -40.19 -28.05
C GLU A 14 -10.41 -40.47 -27.45
N ARG A 15 -10.71 -39.95 -26.24
CA ARG A 15 -11.96 -40.21 -25.50
C ARG A 15 -12.78 -38.95 -25.18
N SER A 16 -12.18 -37.77 -25.31
CA SER A 16 -12.79 -36.47 -25.03
C SER A 16 -12.28 -35.42 -26.02
N THR A 17 -13.06 -34.37 -26.24
CA THR A 17 -12.62 -33.26 -27.09
C THR A 17 -11.62 -32.37 -26.37
N LEU A 18 -10.80 -31.65 -27.14
CA LEU A 18 -9.82 -30.71 -26.59
C LEU A 18 -10.51 -29.64 -25.72
N ALA A 19 -11.68 -29.15 -26.14
CA ALA A 19 -12.46 -28.16 -25.40
C ALA A 19 -12.97 -28.71 -24.05
N GLU A 20 -13.39 -29.97 -24.00
CA GLU A 20 -13.84 -30.61 -22.75
C GLU A 20 -12.69 -30.84 -21.77
N LEU A 21 -11.52 -31.28 -22.26
CA LEU A 21 -10.33 -31.48 -21.43
C LEU A 21 -9.75 -30.16 -20.89
N LEU A 22 -9.84 -29.08 -21.67
CA LEU A 22 -9.42 -27.74 -21.26
C LEU A 22 -10.41 -27.06 -20.30
N CYS A 23 -11.58 -27.65 -20.05
CA CYS A 23 -12.52 -27.23 -19.01
C CYS A 23 -12.40 -28.09 -17.73
N ASP A 24 -11.61 -29.16 -17.76
CA ASP A 24 -11.38 -30.02 -16.61
C ASP A 24 -10.19 -29.52 -15.77
N ASN A 25 -10.50 -28.92 -14.62
CA ASN A 25 -9.53 -28.38 -13.68
C ASN A 25 -8.52 -29.42 -13.18
N GLU A 26 -8.88 -30.71 -13.11
CA GLU A 26 -7.98 -31.77 -12.67
C GLU A 26 -6.97 -32.13 -13.77
N PHE A 27 -7.43 -32.16 -15.03
CA PHE A 27 -6.58 -32.34 -16.20
C PHE A 27 -5.60 -31.17 -16.38
N ILE A 28 -6.06 -29.93 -16.22
CA ILE A 28 -5.24 -28.72 -16.32
C ILE A 28 -4.18 -28.70 -15.19
N ALA A 29 -4.58 -28.96 -13.95
CA ALA A 29 -3.65 -28.98 -12.81
C ALA A 29 -2.61 -30.11 -12.90
N LYS A 30 -2.97 -31.26 -13.49
CA LYS A 30 -2.02 -32.33 -13.80
C LYS A 30 -1.06 -31.92 -14.91
N SER A 31 -1.55 -31.26 -15.95
CA SER A 31 -0.76 -30.78 -17.09
C SER A 31 0.27 -29.72 -16.69
N TRP A 32 -0.11 -28.77 -15.84
CA TRP A 32 0.81 -27.77 -15.29
C TRP A 32 1.91 -28.35 -14.40
N ARG A 33 1.60 -29.41 -13.63
CA ARG A 33 2.60 -30.10 -12.79
C ARG A 33 3.65 -30.85 -13.59
N GLU A 34 3.27 -31.42 -14.73
CA GLU A 34 4.19 -32.20 -15.57
C GLU A 34 4.93 -31.36 -16.62
N LEU A 35 4.47 -30.12 -16.86
CA LEU A 35 5.01 -29.14 -17.82
C LEU A 35 6.54 -28.93 -17.73
N PRO A 36 7.17 -28.84 -16.53
CA PRO A 36 8.61 -28.65 -16.41
C PRO A 36 9.44 -29.87 -16.85
N ALA A 37 8.83 -31.06 -16.88
CA ALA A 37 9.49 -32.32 -17.23
C ALA A 37 9.38 -32.68 -18.72
N LEU A 38 8.78 -31.79 -19.53
CA LEU A 38 8.63 -31.91 -20.98
C LEU A 38 9.80 -31.26 -21.73
N ASP A 39 10.13 -31.82 -22.89
CA ASP A 39 11.06 -31.19 -23.82
C ASP A 39 10.53 -29.82 -24.30
N ASN A 40 11.43 -28.99 -24.81
CA ASN A 40 11.12 -27.59 -25.13
C ASN A 40 10.00 -27.44 -26.17
N ASN A 41 9.90 -28.36 -27.14
CA ASN A 41 8.86 -28.29 -28.17
C ASN A 41 7.50 -28.72 -27.62
N ALA A 42 7.45 -29.83 -26.87
CA ALA A 42 6.22 -30.28 -26.24
C ALA A 42 5.68 -29.26 -25.22
N ARG A 43 6.58 -28.63 -24.45
CA ARG A 43 6.22 -27.58 -23.49
C ARG A 43 5.72 -26.31 -24.18
N ARG A 44 6.35 -25.89 -25.28
CA ARG A 44 5.89 -24.74 -26.07
C ARG A 44 4.49 -24.98 -26.63
N ASN A 45 4.26 -26.12 -27.27
CA ASN A 45 2.96 -26.44 -27.87
C ASN A 45 1.86 -26.55 -26.81
N LEU A 46 2.17 -27.11 -25.63
CA LEU A 46 1.21 -27.21 -24.53
C LEU A 46 0.92 -25.85 -23.89
N ASN A 47 1.91 -24.96 -23.80
CA ASN A 47 1.70 -23.58 -23.37
C ASN A 47 0.84 -22.80 -24.36
N GLU A 48 1.12 -22.88 -25.66
CA GLU A 48 0.30 -22.22 -26.70
C GLU A 48 -1.16 -22.70 -26.63
N LEU A 49 -1.37 -23.99 -26.38
CA LEU A 49 -2.69 -24.62 -26.28
C LEU A 49 -3.45 -24.29 -24.97
N LEU A 50 -2.74 -24.07 -23.86
CA LEU A 50 -3.33 -23.60 -22.60
C LEU A 50 -3.58 -22.07 -22.63
N SER A 51 -2.76 -21.33 -23.37
CA SER A 51 -2.88 -19.87 -23.54
C SER A 51 -3.97 -19.46 -24.54
N SER A 52 -4.35 -20.32 -25.51
CA SER A 52 -5.50 -20.06 -26.39
C SER A 52 -6.85 -20.04 -25.68
N GLN A 53 -6.91 -20.39 -24.38
CA GLN A 53 -8.12 -20.26 -23.56
C GLN A 53 -8.50 -18.79 -23.28
N ASP A 54 -7.52 -17.88 -23.26
CA ASP A 54 -7.75 -16.45 -23.01
C ASP A 54 -8.31 -15.72 -24.26
N GLU A 55 -8.09 -16.24 -25.47
CA GLU A 55 -8.60 -15.68 -26.73
C GLU A 55 -9.97 -16.23 -27.16
N ALA A 56 -10.33 -17.46 -26.77
CA ALA A 56 -11.55 -18.13 -27.25
C ALA A 56 -12.87 -17.69 -26.56
N THR A 57 -12.85 -16.70 -25.66
CA THR A 57 -14.07 -16.13 -25.04
C THR A 57 -14.63 -14.87 -25.70
N LEU A 58 -14.17 -14.53 -26.91
CA LEU A 58 -14.83 -13.53 -27.78
C LEU A 58 -15.39 -14.24 -29.03
N PRO A 59 -16.68 -14.07 -29.37
CA PRO A 59 -17.22 -14.65 -30.61
C PRO A 59 -16.78 -13.82 -31.82
N ASP A 60 -16.09 -14.44 -32.77
CA ASP A 60 -15.84 -13.88 -34.11
C ASP A 60 -17.12 -13.94 -34.98
N GLU A 61 -17.53 -12.78 -35.51
CA GLU A 61 -18.26 -12.65 -36.79
C GLU A 61 -17.33 -13.11 -37.94
N ALA A 62 -17.68 -13.75 -39.04
CA ALA A 62 -18.92 -14.28 -39.61
C ALA A 62 -18.51 -15.25 -40.76
N THR A 63 -19.39 -16.14 -41.21
CA THR A 63 -19.52 -16.48 -42.65
C THR A 63 -20.83 -17.21 -42.92
N SER A 64 -21.63 -16.63 -43.81
CA SER A 64 -22.84 -17.19 -44.39
C SER A 64 -22.55 -18.42 -45.25
N PRO A 65 -23.44 -19.42 -45.27
CA PRO A 65 -23.67 -20.26 -46.44
C PRO A 65 -25.03 -19.96 -47.08
N ASP A 66 -25.02 -19.91 -48.42
CA ASP A 66 -26.15 -19.76 -49.32
C ASP A 66 -27.14 -20.94 -49.30
N GLU A 67 -28.40 -20.58 -49.61
CA GLU A 67 -29.53 -21.35 -50.17
C GLU A 67 -29.80 -22.81 -49.72
N ALA A 68 -30.90 -22.98 -48.99
CA ALA A 68 -31.83 -24.10 -49.19
C ALA A 68 -33.29 -23.65 -49.00
N THR A 69 -34.13 -24.06 -49.94
CA THR A 69 -35.56 -23.79 -50.13
C THR A 69 -36.47 -24.27 -48.98
N PRO A 70 -37.72 -23.77 -48.87
CA PRO A 70 -38.52 -23.80 -47.64
C PRO A 70 -39.33 -25.10 -47.48
N PRO A 71 -39.74 -25.47 -46.25
CA PRO A 71 -40.91 -26.31 -46.04
C PRO A 71 -42.16 -25.49 -45.68
N ASP A 72 -43.30 -26.03 -46.10
CA ASP A 72 -44.65 -25.47 -46.07
C ASP A 72 -45.25 -25.18 -44.68
N GLU A 73 -46.24 -24.29 -44.72
CA GLU A 73 -47.08 -23.74 -43.65
C GLU A 73 -47.64 -24.74 -42.63
N PRO A 74 -47.86 -24.26 -41.39
CA PRO A 74 -49.07 -24.58 -40.65
C PRO A 74 -49.99 -23.36 -40.57
N THR A 75 -51.24 -23.63 -40.92
CA THR A 75 -52.44 -22.79 -40.88
C THR A 75 -52.68 -22.01 -39.58
N SER A 76 -53.20 -20.80 -39.75
CA SER A 76 -53.67 -19.80 -38.79
C SER A 76 -54.76 -20.26 -37.81
N PRO A 77 -54.80 -19.70 -36.58
CA PRO A 77 -56.03 -19.46 -35.85
C PRO A 77 -56.49 -17.99 -35.97
N ASP A 78 -57.81 -17.83 -35.91
CA ASP A 78 -58.63 -16.66 -36.24
C ASP A 78 -58.38 -15.35 -35.47
N GLU A 79 -58.82 -14.28 -36.13
CA GLU A 79 -58.91 -12.88 -35.73
C GLU A 79 -59.38 -12.65 -34.28
N ALA A 80 -58.59 -11.89 -33.53
CA ALA A 80 -59.07 -11.11 -32.39
C ALA A 80 -59.20 -9.64 -32.82
N THR A 81 -60.40 -9.12 -32.62
CA THR A 81 -60.87 -7.76 -32.92
C THR A 81 -59.99 -6.69 -32.24
N PRO A 82 -59.71 -5.53 -32.87
CA PRO A 82 -59.01 -4.44 -32.19
C PRO A 82 -59.88 -3.85 -31.06
N PRO A 83 -59.31 -3.48 -29.90
CA PRO A 83 -60.03 -2.69 -28.91
C PRO A 83 -60.20 -1.24 -29.38
N ASP A 84 -61.36 -0.67 -29.05
CA ASP A 84 -61.81 0.68 -29.40
C ASP A 84 -60.86 1.81 -28.96
N GLU A 85 -60.83 2.88 -29.76
CA GLU A 85 -60.16 4.15 -29.45
C GLU A 85 -60.64 4.73 -28.11
N PRO A 86 -59.73 5.23 -27.24
CA PRO A 86 -60.15 5.95 -26.06
C PRO A 86 -60.72 7.32 -26.46
N THR A 87 -61.92 7.58 -25.97
CA THR A 87 -62.65 8.84 -26.11
C THR A 87 -61.89 9.98 -25.41
N LEU A 88 -61.85 11.15 -26.05
CA LEU A 88 -61.31 12.39 -25.48
C LEU A 88 -62.00 12.73 -24.15
N PRO A 89 -61.30 13.12 -23.07
CA PRO A 89 -61.94 13.70 -21.90
C PRO A 89 -62.39 15.13 -22.18
N ASP A 90 -63.61 15.45 -21.73
CA ASP A 90 -64.25 16.76 -21.79
C ASP A 90 -63.43 17.88 -21.11
N GLU A 91 -63.59 19.09 -21.63
CA GLU A 91 -63.04 20.35 -21.11
C GLU A 91 -63.26 20.51 -19.60
N ALA A 92 -62.17 20.62 -18.86
CA ALA A 92 -62.20 21.08 -17.48
C ALA A 92 -62.56 22.58 -17.44
N THR A 93 -63.61 22.91 -16.69
CA THR A 93 -64.02 24.27 -16.34
C THR A 93 -62.90 24.96 -15.56
N PRO A 94 -62.61 26.26 -15.78
CA PRO A 94 -61.56 26.96 -15.04
C PRO A 94 -61.89 27.05 -13.55
N PRO A 95 -60.90 26.95 -12.64
CA PRO A 95 -61.15 27.13 -11.20
C PRO A 95 -61.38 28.62 -10.89
N ASP A 96 -62.30 28.87 -9.95
CA ASP A 96 -62.59 30.20 -9.41
C ASP A 96 -61.35 30.84 -8.74
N GLU A 97 -61.24 32.17 -8.84
CA GLU A 97 -60.20 32.99 -8.22
C GLU A 97 -60.12 32.77 -6.69
N PRO A 98 -58.92 32.61 -6.12
CA PRO A 98 -58.78 32.47 -4.67
C PRO A 98 -59.05 33.82 -3.99
N THR A 99 -59.93 33.79 -3.00
CA THR A 99 -60.17 34.90 -2.08
C THR A 99 -58.92 35.13 -1.22
N LEU A 100 -58.55 36.40 -1.01
CA LEU A 100 -57.42 36.80 -0.16
C LEU A 100 -57.57 36.24 1.26
N PRO A 101 -56.52 35.66 1.86
CA PRO A 101 -56.56 35.26 3.27
C PRO A 101 -56.48 36.49 4.19
N ASP A 102 -57.29 36.49 5.25
CA ASP A 102 -57.25 37.49 6.32
C ASP A 102 -55.89 37.50 7.05
N GLU A 103 -55.49 38.69 7.52
CA GLU A 103 -54.25 38.92 8.28
C GLU A 103 -54.13 38.00 9.51
N PRO A 104 -52.96 37.38 9.76
CA PRO A 104 -52.76 36.59 10.96
C PRO A 104 -52.59 37.50 12.19
N THR A 105 -53.38 37.20 13.22
CA THR A 105 -53.21 37.73 14.59
C THR A 105 -51.77 37.46 15.09
N PRO A 106 -51.11 38.41 15.77
CA PRO A 106 -49.75 38.18 16.29
C PRO A 106 -49.74 37.06 17.35
N PRO A 107 -48.69 36.21 17.38
CA PRO A 107 -48.54 35.18 18.39
C PRO A 107 -48.14 35.77 19.75
N ASP A 108 -48.63 35.16 20.82
CA ASP A 108 -48.27 35.50 22.20
C ASP A 108 -46.77 35.32 22.46
N GLU A 109 -46.23 36.16 23.34
CA GLU A 109 -44.82 36.18 23.75
C GLU A 109 -44.37 34.81 24.31
N PRO A 110 -43.19 34.31 23.91
CA PRO A 110 -42.65 33.07 24.46
C PRO A 110 -42.12 33.29 25.88
N THR A 111 -42.54 32.41 26.79
CA THR A 111 -41.93 32.23 28.12
C THR A 111 -40.41 32.01 27.98
N PRO A 112 -39.55 32.62 28.83
CA PRO A 112 -38.11 32.45 28.74
C PRO A 112 -37.70 30.98 28.99
N PRO A 113 -36.73 30.44 28.23
CA PRO A 113 -36.19 29.10 28.47
C PRO A 113 -35.29 29.10 29.72
N ASP A 114 -35.29 27.98 30.44
CA ASP A 114 -34.40 27.72 31.56
C ASP A 114 -32.92 27.82 31.14
N GLU A 115 -32.08 28.25 32.09
CA GLU A 115 -30.64 28.48 31.90
C GLU A 115 -29.92 27.25 31.29
N PRO A 116 -29.02 27.46 30.32
CA PRO A 116 -28.25 26.38 29.74
C PRO A 116 -27.24 25.85 30.76
N THR A 117 -27.26 24.54 31.01
CA THR A 117 -26.10 23.83 31.53
C THR A 117 -24.92 24.06 30.60
N SER A 118 -23.80 24.49 31.18
CA SER A 118 -22.52 24.73 30.52
C SER A 118 -22.12 23.59 29.57
N PRO A 119 -21.61 23.90 28.34
CA PRO A 119 -21.03 22.87 27.49
C PRO A 119 -19.79 22.29 28.14
N ASP A 120 -19.64 20.96 28.08
CA ASP A 120 -18.35 20.32 28.34
C ASP A 120 -17.31 20.86 27.35
N GLU A 121 -16.09 21.09 27.85
CA GLU A 121 -14.96 21.61 27.08
C GLU A 121 -14.73 20.81 25.78
N PRO A 122 -14.33 21.47 24.68
CA PRO A 122 -14.04 20.79 23.43
C PRO A 122 -12.84 19.84 23.62
N THR A 123 -13.04 18.56 23.32
CA THR A 123 -11.93 17.64 23.08
C THR A 123 -11.10 18.17 21.92
N SER A 124 -9.83 18.46 22.21
CA SER A 124 -8.79 18.89 21.28
C SER A 124 -8.67 17.96 20.05
N PRO A 125 -8.28 18.48 18.88
CA PRO A 125 -8.06 17.67 17.68
C PRO A 125 -6.96 16.62 17.93
N ASP A 126 -7.21 15.38 17.51
CA ASP A 126 -6.27 14.26 17.63
C ASP A 126 -4.95 14.56 16.89
N GLU A 127 -3.87 14.68 17.67
CA GLU A 127 -2.49 14.80 17.21
C GLU A 127 -2.05 13.62 16.32
N PRO A 128 -1.04 13.82 15.44
CA PRO A 128 -0.45 12.71 14.68
C PRO A 128 0.06 11.64 15.63
N THR A 129 -0.21 10.37 15.33
CA THR A 129 0.08 9.21 16.19
C THR A 129 1.44 9.32 16.89
N SER A 130 1.39 9.70 18.17
CA SER A 130 2.57 9.85 19.04
C SER A 130 3.41 8.56 19.05
N PRO A 131 4.74 8.65 19.27
CA PRO A 131 5.59 7.49 19.58
C PRO A 131 5.03 6.57 20.69
N GLU A 132 4.09 7.03 21.52
CA GLU A 132 3.30 6.19 22.43
C GLU A 132 2.60 5.02 21.71
N ALA A 133 1.93 5.28 20.58
CA ALA A 133 1.04 4.32 19.93
C ALA A 133 1.80 3.07 19.45
N ARG A 134 3.02 3.26 18.94
CA ARG A 134 3.91 2.19 18.46
C ARG A 134 4.62 1.41 19.57
N LEU A 135 4.65 1.97 20.79
CA LEU A 135 5.17 1.31 22.00
C LEU A 135 4.06 0.65 22.83
N ARG A 136 2.78 0.77 22.44
CA ARG A 136 1.68 0.12 23.18
C ARG A 136 1.84 -1.39 23.33
N PRO A 137 2.31 -2.17 22.34
CA PRO A 137 2.55 -3.60 22.53
C PRO A 137 3.61 -3.90 23.60
N LEU A 138 4.63 -3.03 23.71
CA LEU A 138 5.65 -3.11 24.75
C LEU A 138 5.06 -2.86 26.14
N TRP A 139 4.11 -1.92 26.27
CA TRP A 139 3.44 -1.65 27.55
C TRP A 139 2.41 -2.69 27.96
N ALA A 140 2.06 -3.62 27.08
CA ALA A 140 1.17 -4.75 27.32
C ALA A 140 1.93 -6.09 27.53
N ILE A 141 3.25 -6.06 27.75
CA ILE A 141 4.03 -7.26 28.02
C ILE A 141 3.69 -7.83 29.40
N THR A 142 3.50 -9.15 29.45
CA THR A 142 3.35 -9.92 30.68
C THR A 142 4.58 -10.79 30.93
N ALA A 143 4.70 -11.31 32.16
CA ALA A 143 5.81 -12.16 32.54
C ALA A 143 5.92 -13.43 31.68
N GLU A 144 4.80 -13.97 31.19
CA GLU A 144 4.75 -15.17 30.34
C GLU A 144 5.40 -14.91 28.97
N LYS A 145 5.18 -13.73 28.40
CA LYS A 145 5.76 -13.35 27.09
C LYS A 145 7.27 -13.21 27.13
N VAL A 146 7.86 -12.90 28.29
CA VAL A 146 9.32 -12.81 28.47
C VAL A 146 9.91 -14.23 28.56
N ALA A 147 10.00 -14.95 27.44
CA ALA A 147 10.53 -16.31 27.38
C ALA A 147 11.41 -16.50 26.14
N ILE A 148 12.17 -17.60 26.12
CA ILE A 148 12.78 -18.08 24.88
C ILE A 148 11.62 -18.63 24.03
N PRO A 149 11.51 -18.26 22.74
CA PRO A 149 10.46 -18.78 21.88
C PRO A 149 10.48 -20.31 21.84
N SER A 150 9.30 -20.90 21.79
CA SER A 150 9.12 -22.37 21.74
C SER A 150 9.98 -23.01 20.66
N GLU A 151 10.05 -22.37 19.49
CA GLU A 151 10.76 -22.87 18.30
C GLU A 151 12.28 -22.86 18.48
N LEU A 152 12.80 -22.08 19.43
CA LEU A 152 14.23 -21.95 19.70
C LEU A 152 14.68 -22.74 20.94
N THR A 153 13.76 -23.37 21.67
CA THR A 153 14.10 -24.02 22.96
C THR A 153 15.12 -25.15 22.78
N ASP A 154 14.90 -26.05 21.82
CA ASP A 154 15.82 -27.16 21.54
C ASP A 154 17.17 -26.67 20.98
N LEU A 155 17.12 -25.64 20.14
CA LEU A 155 18.32 -25.01 19.59
C LEU A 155 19.13 -24.30 20.68
N PHE A 156 18.46 -23.65 21.63
CA PHE A 156 19.09 -22.96 22.74
C PHE A 156 19.88 -23.94 23.64
N GLU A 157 19.32 -25.12 23.94
CA GLU A 157 20.04 -26.19 24.64
C GLU A 157 21.26 -26.70 23.85
N LYS A 158 21.14 -26.79 22.53
CA LYS A 158 22.26 -27.14 21.64
C LYS A 158 23.34 -26.06 21.66
N TRP A 159 22.97 -24.79 21.57
CA TRP A 159 23.91 -23.66 21.58
C TRP A 159 24.67 -23.57 22.89
N LYS A 160 24.05 -23.87 24.04
CA LYS A 160 24.76 -23.93 25.33
C LYS A 160 25.92 -24.93 25.33
N LYS A 161 25.79 -26.05 24.63
CA LYS A 161 26.85 -27.07 24.50
C LYS A 161 27.87 -26.71 23.42
N GLU A 162 27.39 -26.17 22.30
CA GLU A 162 28.22 -25.80 21.15
C GLU A 162 27.90 -24.39 20.64
N PRO A 163 28.43 -23.33 21.28
CA PRO A 163 28.09 -21.94 20.96
C PRO A 163 28.38 -21.55 19.52
N VAL A 164 29.42 -22.14 18.90
CA VAL A 164 29.76 -21.96 17.48
C VAL A 164 28.59 -22.28 16.55
N THR A 165 27.70 -23.21 16.91
CA THR A 165 26.56 -23.57 16.05
C THR A 165 25.50 -22.48 15.97
N PHE A 166 25.45 -21.55 16.94
CA PHE A 166 24.61 -20.35 16.86
C PHE A 166 25.04 -19.43 15.72
N LEU A 167 26.34 -19.37 15.43
CA LEU A 167 26.93 -18.48 14.43
C LEU A 167 26.92 -19.06 13.00
N LYS A 168 26.58 -20.34 12.84
CA LYS A 168 26.65 -21.08 11.56
C LYS A 168 25.30 -21.24 10.85
N SER A 169 24.31 -20.37 11.11
CA SER A 169 22.99 -20.48 10.49
C SER A 169 23.00 -20.03 9.01
N ASN A 170 22.17 -20.64 8.16
CA ASN A 170 21.91 -20.22 6.77
C ASN A 170 23.17 -19.93 5.91
N ALA A 171 24.06 -20.93 5.81
CA ALA A 171 25.30 -20.87 5.04
C ALA A 171 26.38 -19.88 5.54
N LEU A 172 26.16 -19.20 6.67
CA LEU A 172 27.18 -18.35 7.29
C LEU A 172 28.29 -19.19 7.92
N GLN A 173 29.53 -18.75 7.74
CA GLN A 173 30.69 -19.26 8.46
C GLN A 173 31.07 -18.31 9.58
N VAL A 174 31.67 -18.84 10.65
CA VAL A 174 32.17 -18.02 11.74
C VAL A 174 33.27 -17.11 11.18
N PRO A 175 33.19 -15.78 11.39
CA PRO A 175 34.17 -14.86 10.84
C PRO A 175 35.55 -15.12 11.47
N SER A 176 36.59 -15.16 10.64
CA SER A 176 37.98 -15.41 11.06
C SER A 176 38.91 -14.20 10.88
N SER A 177 38.51 -13.24 10.05
CA SER A 177 39.20 -11.98 9.77
C SER A 177 38.27 -10.77 9.94
N LEU A 178 38.81 -9.55 9.94
CA LEU A 178 37.99 -8.33 9.95
C LEU A 178 37.13 -8.18 8.69
N GLU A 179 37.64 -8.64 7.54
CA GLU A 179 36.88 -8.71 6.30
C GLU A 179 35.71 -9.70 6.44
N ASP A 180 35.99 -10.93 6.90
CA ASP A 180 34.94 -11.93 7.14
C ASP A 180 33.90 -11.40 8.12
N TYR A 181 34.32 -10.67 9.16
CA TYR A 181 33.41 -10.08 10.13
C TYR A 181 32.52 -9.02 9.49
N TYR A 182 33.07 -8.19 8.61
CA TYR A 182 32.30 -7.19 7.87
C TYR A 182 31.28 -7.85 6.92
N ASP A 183 31.70 -8.85 6.16
CA ASP A 183 30.82 -9.64 5.28
C ASP A 183 29.76 -10.39 6.08
N TYR A 184 30.14 -10.97 7.22
CA TYR A 184 29.23 -11.62 8.16
C TYR A 184 28.20 -10.62 8.70
N ALA A 185 28.62 -9.43 9.12
CA ALA A 185 27.73 -8.37 9.59
C ALA A 185 26.81 -7.85 8.48
N LEU A 186 27.29 -7.78 7.23
CA LEU A 186 26.50 -7.41 6.06
C LEU A 186 25.44 -8.50 5.77
N ALA A 187 25.84 -9.77 5.78
CA ALA A 187 24.93 -10.87 5.54
C ALA A 187 23.86 -10.98 6.63
N VAL A 188 24.22 -10.81 7.90
CA VAL A 188 23.28 -10.78 9.03
C VAL A 188 22.25 -9.65 8.92
N HIS A 189 22.57 -8.55 8.21
CA HIS A 189 21.60 -7.49 7.89
C HIS A 189 20.61 -7.85 6.77
N THR A 190 20.95 -8.82 5.92
CA THR A 190 20.11 -9.26 4.80
C THR A 190 19.28 -10.51 5.12
N LEU A 191 19.55 -11.17 6.24
CA LEU A 191 18.79 -12.34 6.69
C LEU A 191 17.38 -11.95 7.16
N PRO A 192 16.40 -12.89 7.07
CA PRO A 192 15.04 -12.65 7.53
C PRO A 192 14.98 -12.19 8.99
N MET A 193 13.89 -11.49 9.34
CA MET A 193 13.60 -11.00 10.70
C MET A 193 13.68 -12.07 11.80
N SER A 194 13.67 -13.36 11.47
CA SER A 194 13.93 -14.46 12.41
C SER A 194 15.37 -14.50 12.95
N SER A 195 16.32 -13.81 12.32
CA SER A 195 17.75 -13.76 12.73
C SER A 195 18.11 -12.59 13.66
N LYS A 196 17.10 -11.93 14.26
CA LYS A 196 17.26 -10.76 15.15
C LYS A 196 18.21 -10.97 16.32
N ILE A 197 18.22 -12.15 16.93
CA ILE A 197 19.07 -12.45 18.09
C ILE A 197 20.54 -12.39 17.67
N LEU A 198 20.90 -12.98 16.52
CA LEU A 198 22.26 -12.97 15.99
C LEU A 198 22.73 -11.54 15.67
N ARG A 199 21.87 -10.73 15.04
CA ARG A 199 22.14 -9.32 14.76
C ARG A 199 22.49 -8.53 16.02
N ARG A 200 21.76 -8.73 17.12
CA ARG A 200 22.05 -8.07 18.40
C ARG A 200 23.46 -8.38 18.90
N PHE A 201 23.89 -9.65 18.82
CA PHE A 201 25.26 -10.04 19.22
C PHE A 201 26.34 -9.43 18.32
N VAL A 202 26.14 -9.46 17.00
CA VAL A 202 27.11 -8.90 16.04
C VAL A 202 27.26 -7.40 16.23
N MET A 203 26.17 -6.63 16.22
CA MET A 203 26.26 -5.17 16.34
C MET A 203 26.80 -4.72 17.71
N THR A 204 26.40 -5.42 18.77
CA THR A 204 26.90 -5.15 20.13
C THR A 204 28.40 -5.41 20.24
N THR A 205 28.89 -6.52 19.68
CA THR A 205 30.33 -6.84 19.70
C THR A 205 31.13 -5.79 18.93
N LEU A 206 30.65 -5.38 17.75
CA LEU A 206 31.26 -4.29 17.00
C LEU A 206 31.32 -3.00 17.83
N TYR A 207 30.20 -2.62 18.47
CA TYR A 207 30.17 -1.44 19.33
C TYR A 207 31.18 -1.52 20.49
N ASP A 208 31.25 -2.64 21.20
CA ASP A 208 32.15 -2.79 22.35
C ASP A 208 33.61 -2.69 21.95
N VAL A 209 33.98 -3.31 20.82
CA VAL A 209 35.34 -3.21 20.28
C VAL A 209 35.65 -1.77 19.91
N MET A 210 34.76 -1.10 19.17
CA MET A 210 34.97 0.29 18.75
C MET A 210 35.03 1.24 19.96
N SER A 211 34.23 1.02 21.00
CA SER A 211 34.24 1.79 22.25
C SER A 211 35.49 1.52 23.10
N ALA A 212 36.08 0.32 23.01
CA ALA A 212 37.34 0.01 23.68
C ALA A 212 38.54 0.65 22.97
N LEU A 213 38.48 0.74 21.63
CA LEU A 213 39.53 1.35 20.82
C LEU A 213 39.46 2.88 20.79
N SER A 214 38.27 3.46 20.94
CA SER A 214 38.04 4.89 21.10
C SER A 214 37.24 5.19 22.36
N PRO A 215 37.89 5.68 23.44
CA PRO A 215 37.20 6.11 24.65
C PRO A 215 36.28 7.32 24.46
N SER A 216 36.23 7.90 23.25
CA SER A 216 35.35 9.03 22.96
C SER A 216 33.89 8.56 22.82
N LEU A 217 33.03 9.04 23.72
CA LEU A 217 31.62 8.62 23.84
C LEU A 217 30.75 8.86 22.57
N LYS A 218 31.30 9.50 21.53
CA LYS A 218 30.56 10.02 20.38
C LYS A 218 30.87 9.35 19.05
N LEU A 219 31.80 8.38 18.98
CA LEU A 219 32.27 7.72 17.73
C LEU A 219 32.34 8.71 16.54
N GLN A 220 33.39 9.52 16.49
CA GLN A 220 33.58 10.47 15.39
C GLN A 220 34.20 9.79 14.16
N THR A 221 33.83 10.24 12.96
CA THR A 221 34.28 9.71 11.65
C THR A 221 35.79 9.82 11.43
N THR A 222 36.46 10.69 12.17
CA THR A 222 37.90 10.96 12.10
C THR A 222 38.71 10.19 13.15
N ASP A 223 38.06 9.32 13.94
CA ASP A 223 38.75 8.60 15.00
C ASP A 223 39.78 7.61 14.41
N PRO A 224 41.06 7.69 14.83
CA PRO A 224 42.11 6.81 14.31
C PRO A 224 41.80 5.31 14.43
N ALA A 225 41.05 4.90 15.45
CA ALA A 225 40.64 3.50 15.62
C ALA A 225 39.57 3.09 14.60
N VAL A 226 38.60 3.96 14.33
CA VAL A 226 37.56 3.73 13.31
C VAL A 226 38.21 3.65 11.92
N VAL A 227 39.13 4.58 11.64
CA VAL A 227 39.89 4.61 10.39
C VAL A 227 40.71 3.33 10.22
N HIS A 228 41.35 2.84 11.28
CA HIS A 228 42.13 1.61 11.21
C HIS A 228 41.29 0.37 10.87
N VAL A 229 40.14 0.19 11.52
CA VAL A 229 39.23 -0.94 11.20
C VAL A 229 38.75 -0.84 9.75
N ILE A 230 38.38 0.36 9.29
CA ILE A 230 37.98 0.59 7.89
C ILE A 230 39.13 0.27 6.93
N ASP A 231 40.34 0.72 7.24
CA ASP A 231 41.51 0.52 6.38
C ASP A 231 41.86 -0.97 6.26
N VAL A 232 41.80 -1.75 7.35
CA VAL A 232 42.03 -3.20 7.29
C VAL A 232 40.96 -3.90 6.45
N VAL A 233 39.68 -3.53 6.60
CA VAL A 233 38.59 -4.08 5.79
C VAL A 233 38.65 -3.64 4.32
N CYS A 234 39.26 -2.49 4.02
CA CYS A 234 39.37 -1.99 2.63
C CYS A 234 40.67 -2.42 1.93
N GLN A 235 41.68 -2.86 2.68
CA GLN A 235 42.93 -3.41 2.13
C GLN A 235 42.69 -4.76 1.45
N SER A 236 41.66 -5.49 1.86
CA SER A 236 41.10 -6.58 1.07
C SER A 236 40.19 -6.00 -0.01
N ALA A 237 40.47 -6.33 -1.28
CA ALA A 237 40.03 -5.56 -2.45
C ALA A 237 38.51 -5.59 -2.78
N SER A 238 37.63 -5.93 -1.82
CA SER A 238 36.21 -6.26 -2.01
C SER A 238 35.24 -5.11 -1.73
N HIS A 239 35.64 -4.04 -1.00
CA HIS A 239 34.70 -3.00 -0.55
C HIS A 239 35.20 -1.55 -0.72
N LYS A 240 34.27 -0.62 -0.99
CA LYS A 240 34.54 0.82 -1.06
C LYS A 240 34.63 1.44 0.34
N SER A 241 35.74 2.15 0.62
CA SER A 241 36.04 2.75 1.94
C SER A 241 34.92 3.62 2.53
N ASP A 242 34.24 4.44 1.71
CA ASP A 242 33.14 5.29 2.21
C ASP A 242 31.90 4.49 2.63
N LYS A 243 31.62 3.36 1.96
CA LYS A 243 30.50 2.48 2.28
C LYS A 243 30.79 1.66 3.53
N VAL A 244 32.00 1.12 3.65
CA VAL A 244 32.48 0.42 4.86
C VAL A 244 32.42 1.34 6.07
N ARG A 245 32.92 2.57 5.93
CA ARG A 245 32.87 3.60 6.98
C ARG A 245 31.45 3.87 7.47
N LYS A 246 30.52 4.11 6.54
CA LYS A 246 29.12 4.38 6.88
C LYS A 246 28.49 3.19 7.62
N ASN A 247 28.68 1.98 7.08
CA ASN A 247 28.14 0.76 7.66
C ASN A 247 28.64 0.54 9.09
N ILE A 248 29.96 0.58 9.33
CA ILE A 248 30.55 0.39 10.67
C ILE A 248 30.00 1.39 11.68
N LEU A 249 29.86 2.67 11.30
CA LEU A 249 29.34 3.70 12.20
C LEU A 249 27.86 3.51 12.53
N ASP A 250 27.04 3.17 11.53
CA ASP A 250 25.61 2.94 11.74
C ASP A 250 25.36 1.69 12.59
N TRP A 251 26.13 0.62 12.34
CA TRP A 251 26.09 -0.63 13.10
C TRP A 251 26.58 -0.45 14.55
N ALA A 252 27.66 0.31 14.78
CA ALA A 252 28.14 0.60 16.13
C ALA A 252 27.11 1.44 16.93
N ARG A 253 26.43 2.39 16.30
CA ARG A 253 25.34 3.15 16.95
C ARG A 253 24.18 2.25 17.32
N GLU A 254 23.83 1.30 16.48
CA GLU A 254 22.81 0.31 16.78
C GLU A 254 23.23 -0.60 17.94
N GLY A 255 24.44 -1.15 17.89
CA GLY A 255 25.05 -1.95 18.95
C GLY A 255 25.08 -1.24 20.30
N SER A 256 25.33 0.08 20.32
CA SER A 256 25.32 0.87 21.56
C SER A 256 23.98 0.80 22.30
N ARG A 257 22.86 0.74 21.57
CA ARG A 257 21.52 0.65 22.17
C ARG A 257 21.25 -0.75 22.67
N TYR A 258 21.60 -1.76 21.87
CA TYR A 258 21.55 -3.16 22.29
C TYR A 258 22.32 -3.37 23.60
N ARG A 259 23.53 -2.83 23.70
CA ARG A 259 24.34 -2.85 24.92
C ARG A 259 23.66 -2.12 26.08
N ALA A 260 23.13 -0.93 25.84
CA ALA A 260 22.49 -0.12 26.88
C ALA A 260 21.28 -0.82 27.53
N LEU A 261 20.46 -1.57 26.77
CA LEU A 261 19.29 -2.25 27.35
C LEU A 261 19.73 -3.54 28.02
N ALA A 262 20.60 -4.31 27.37
CA ALA A 262 21.18 -5.52 27.95
C ALA A 262 21.78 -5.24 29.34
N ASN A 263 22.52 -4.14 29.49
CA ASN A 263 23.08 -3.72 30.78
C ASN A 263 22.01 -3.48 31.86
N LYS A 264 20.76 -3.18 31.47
CA LYS A 264 19.63 -3.00 32.37
C LYS A 264 18.77 -4.26 32.54
N THR A 265 18.86 -5.27 31.67
CA THR A 265 17.94 -6.43 31.64
C THR A 265 18.61 -7.80 31.86
N GLY A 266 19.83 -7.84 32.41
CA GLY A 266 20.54 -9.08 32.74
C GLY A 266 21.72 -9.43 31.83
N GLY A 267 22.26 -8.47 31.09
CA GLY A 267 23.36 -8.63 30.15
C GLY A 267 22.90 -9.15 28.79
N SER A 268 23.85 -9.46 27.89
CA SER A 268 23.55 -9.91 26.52
C SER A 268 22.76 -11.23 26.46
N GLY A 269 22.73 -11.99 27.55
CA GLY A 269 21.84 -13.15 27.70
C GLY A 269 20.36 -12.79 27.55
N SER A 270 19.97 -11.52 27.79
CA SER A 270 18.60 -11.07 27.58
C SER A 270 18.18 -11.04 26.12
N TYR A 271 19.10 -11.09 25.15
CA TYR A 271 18.74 -11.11 23.72
C TYR A 271 17.95 -12.35 23.31
N PHE A 272 18.10 -13.46 24.04
CA PHE A 272 17.35 -14.70 23.81
C PHE A 272 15.93 -14.66 24.35
N PHE A 273 15.66 -13.80 25.32
CA PHE A 273 14.37 -13.68 25.97
C PHE A 273 13.57 -12.60 25.28
N TYR A 274 12.47 -13.02 24.68
CA TYR A 274 11.55 -12.15 23.94
C TYR A 274 12.20 -11.48 22.71
N PRO A 275 12.56 -12.24 21.67
CA PRO A 275 13.12 -11.69 20.43
C PRO A 275 12.18 -10.72 19.71
N GLU A 276 10.89 -10.77 20.01
CA GLU A 276 9.85 -9.84 19.55
C GLU A 276 9.81 -8.51 20.31
N ILE A 277 10.74 -8.24 21.24
CA ILE A 277 10.91 -6.91 21.83
C ILE A 277 10.79 -5.87 20.71
N SER A 278 9.88 -4.92 20.90
CA SER A 278 9.53 -3.95 19.87
C SER A 278 10.80 -3.33 19.29
N GLU A 279 11.01 -3.44 17.97
CA GLU A 279 12.19 -2.87 17.28
C GLU A 279 12.31 -1.36 17.53
N TRP A 280 11.21 -0.73 17.92
CA TRP A 280 11.13 0.66 18.37
C TRP A 280 11.96 0.94 19.62
N ILE A 281 12.13 -0.02 20.52
CA ILE A 281 12.98 0.12 21.72
C ILE A 281 14.43 0.39 21.32
N TRP A 282 14.82 -0.13 20.15
CA TRP A 282 16.16 -0.04 19.60
C TRP A 282 16.30 1.08 18.55
N TRP A 283 15.25 1.87 18.34
CA TRP A 283 15.19 2.88 17.29
C TRP A 283 16.03 4.14 17.58
N LYS A 284 16.40 4.85 16.50
CA LYS A 284 17.40 5.95 16.55
C LYS A 284 17.03 7.15 17.39
N HIS A 285 15.75 7.36 17.61
CA HIS A 285 15.24 8.57 18.24
C HIS A 285 14.27 8.27 19.38
N LEU A 286 14.35 7.08 20.00
CA LEU A 286 13.54 6.80 21.18
C LEU A 286 14.01 7.67 22.36
N PRO A 287 13.12 8.44 23.02
CA PRO A 287 13.48 9.21 24.20
C PRO A 287 14.04 8.30 25.30
N GLN A 288 15.09 8.75 25.99
CA GLN A 288 15.74 7.99 27.07
C GLN A 288 14.77 7.57 28.17
N GLU A 289 13.76 8.39 28.46
CA GLU A 289 12.70 8.08 29.42
C GLU A 289 11.89 6.83 29.01
N LYS A 290 11.51 6.73 27.73
CA LYS A 290 10.75 5.58 27.21
C LYS A 290 11.62 4.31 27.21
N PHE A 291 12.91 4.45 26.91
CA PHE A 291 13.88 3.37 27.04
C PHE A 291 14.02 2.87 28.48
N ASP A 292 14.10 3.78 29.46
CA ASP A 292 14.23 3.43 30.87
C ASP A 292 12.96 2.77 31.41
N ARG A 293 11.80 3.24 30.96
CA ARG A 293 10.50 2.61 31.25
C ARG A 293 10.41 1.19 30.70
N ALA A 294 10.89 0.96 29.48
CA ALA A 294 10.97 -0.36 28.85
C ALA A 294 11.83 -1.33 29.66
N ALA A 295 13.04 -0.88 30.04
CA ALA A 295 13.94 -1.67 30.86
C ALA A 295 13.32 -2.04 32.22
N LYS A 296 12.64 -1.09 32.89
CA LYS A 296 11.95 -1.35 34.16
C LYS A 296 10.82 -2.37 34.00
N LEU A 297 10.01 -2.26 32.95
CA LEU A 297 8.93 -3.20 32.69
C LEU A 297 9.46 -4.62 32.46
N LEU A 298 10.46 -4.79 31.59
CA LEU A 298 11.07 -6.11 31.33
C LEU A 298 11.65 -6.73 32.60
N ASN A 299 12.27 -5.93 33.47
CA ASN A 299 12.74 -6.40 34.78
C ASN A 299 11.59 -6.80 35.71
N SER A 300 10.49 -6.04 35.74
CA SER A 300 9.30 -6.41 36.51
C SER A 300 8.64 -7.70 36.00
N CYS A 301 8.78 -8.00 34.69
CA CYS A 301 8.38 -9.26 34.08
C CYS A 301 9.40 -10.41 34.33
N GLY A 302 10.47 -10.17 35.08
CA GLY A 302 11.42 -11.18 35.51
C GLY A 302 12.52 -11.52 34.51
N ILE A 303 12.78 -10.68 33.50
CA ILE A 303 13.77 -10.98 32.44
C ILE A 303 15.16 -11.32 33.02
N ALA A 304 15.66 -10.54 33.99
CA ALA A 304 16.99 -10.75 34.56
C ALA A 304 17.10 -12.08 35.33
N ILE A 305 16.01 -12.49 36.01
CA ILE A 305 15.94 -13.77 36.72
C ILE A 305 15.99 -14.92 35.70
N LYS A 306 15.17 -14.85 34.65
CA LYS A 306 15.12 -15.88 33.60
C LYS A 306 16.42 -16.02 32.84
N VAL A 307 17.11 -14.91 32.57
CA VAL A 307 18.45 -14.91 31.95
C VAL A 307 19.47 -15.63 32.83
N THR A 308 19.46 -15.38 34.14
CA THR A 308 20.40 -15.99 35.09
C THR A 308 20.12 -17.48 35.29
N GLN A 309 18.85 -17.90 35.27
CA GLN A 309 18.46 -19.30 35.55
C GLN A 309 18.52 -20.23 34.33
N SER A 310 18.69 -19.70 33.11
CA SER A 310 18.63 -20.49 31.86
C SER A 310 20.00 -20.90 31.30
N GLY A 311 21.10 -20.35 31.82
CA GLY A 311 22.43 -20.47 31.23
C GLY A 311 22.68 -19.54 30.03
N ALA A 312 21.78 -18.56 29.81
CA ALA A 312 21.91 -17.61 28.71
C ALA A 312 23.11 -16.67 28.88
N VAL A 313 23.52 -16.37 30.11
CA VAL A 313 24.68 -15.52 30.41
C VAL A 313 25.97 -16.19 29.90
N GLU A 314 26.14 -17.48 30.17
CA GLU A 314 27.30 -18.26 29.75
C GLU A 314 27.35 -18.40 28.23
N LEU A 315 26.21 -18.71 27.62
CA LEU A 315 26.10 -18.82 26.18
C LEU A 315 26.42 -17.48 25.49
N ALA A 316 25.83 -16.38 25.97
CA ALA A 316 26.06 -15.04 25.43
C ALA A 316 27.54 -14.65 25.49
N ARG A 317 28.21 -14.94 26.62
CA ARG A 317 29.65 -14.69 26.79
C ARG A 317 30.49 -15.44 25.77
N SER A 318 30.23 -16.75 25.59
CA SER A 318 30.93 -17.58 24.60
C SER A 318 30.72 -17.07 23.17
N ILE A 319 29.50 -16.62 22.83
CA ILE A 319 29.20 -16.04 21.51
C ILE A 319 29.98 -14.74 21.28
N GLU A 320 30.00 -13.84 22.26
CA GLU A 320 30.75 -12.58 22.18
C GLU A 320 32.26 -12.80 22.09
N GLU A 321 32.80 -13.80 22.80
CA GLU A 321 34.21 -14.19 22.69
C GLU A 321 34.56 -14.68 21.28
N ILE A 322 33.72 -15.51 20.68
CA ILE A 322 33.93 -16.00 19.29
C ILE A 322 33.86 -14.83 18.30
N LEU A 323 32.87 -13.94 18.44
CA LEU A 323 32.71 -12.78 17.55
C LEU A 323 33.82 -11.73 17.71
N ARG A 324 34.50 -11.68 18.87
CA ARG A 324 35.60 -10.74 19.13
C ARG A 324 36.93 -11.20 18.53
N ALA A 325 37.14 -12.51 18.37
CA ALA A 325 38.40 -13.09 17.91
C ALA A 325 39.02 -12.47 16.64
N PRO A 326 38.24 -12.09 15.60
CA PRO A 326 38.80 -11.44 14.41
C PRO A 326 39.44 -10.08 14.69
N PHE A 327 38.91 -9.34 15.67
CA PHE A 327 39.45 -8.04 16.08
C PHE A 327 40.72 -8.18 16.92
N ASP A 328 40.76 -9.15 17.83
CA ASP A 328 41.93 -9.40 18.66
C ASP A 328 43.15 -9.79 17.80
N SER A 329 42.93 -10.57 16.74
CA SER A 329 43.97 -10.95 15.76
C SER A 329 44.49 -9.75 14.95
N ALA A 330 43.60 -8.84 14.53
CA ALA A 330 43.95 -7.71 13.68
C ALA A 330 44.55 -6.50 14.44
N VAL A 331 44.25 -6.36 15.74
CA VAL A 331 44.62 -5.17 16.54
C VAL A 331 45.82 -5.43 17.47
N GLN A 332 46.36 -6.65 17.51
CA GLN A 332 47.59 -6.94 18.25
C GLN A 332 48.81 -6.19 17.67
N GLY A 333 49.25 -5.13 18.37
CA GLY A 333 50.50 -4.44 18.09
C GLY A 333 50.58 -2.95 18.45
N ARG A 334 49.47 -2.28 18.81
CA ARG A 334 49.48 -0.81 19.10
C ARG A 334 48.91 -0.35 20.44
N LEU A 335 48.55 -1.27 21.34
CA LEU A 335 48.14 -0.90 22.70
C LEU A 335 49.36 -0.96 23.62
N TYR A 336 50.12 0.14 23.71
CA TYR A 336 50.99 0.37 24.86
C TYR A 336 50.13 0.45 26.11
N GLY A 337 50.34 -0.47 27.04
CA GLY A 337 49.96 -0.32 28.45
C GLY A 337 48.62 -0.95 28.83
N GLU A 338 48.73 -2.17 29.36
CA GLU A 338 47.72 -2.93 30.12
C GLU A 338 46.48 -3.42 29.37
N ASN A 339 46.05 -4.65 29.71
CA ASN A 339 44.86 -5.32 29.19
C ASN A 339 43.59 -4.50 29.49
N ILE A 340 43.27 -3.52 28.65
CA ILE A 340 41.99 -2.77 28.73
C ILE A 340 40.82 -3.70 28.39
N LEU A 341 41.05 -4.72 27.55
CA LEU A 341 40.01 -5.64 27.07
C LEU A 341 39.53 -6.68 28.09
N SER A 342 40.31 -6.98 29.15
CA SER A 342 39.82 -7.79 30.27
C SER A 342 38.97 -6.98 31.27
N PHE A 343 39.06 -5.65 31.23
CA PHE A 343 38.41 -4.76 32.20
C PHE A 343 36.94 -4.43 31.86
N ALA A 344 36.57 -4.47 30.57
CA ALA A 344 35.23 -4.11 30.10
C ALA A 344 34.15 -5.15 30.47
N LEU A 345 34.52 -6.43 30.65
CA LEU A 345 33.61 -7.51 31.09
C LEU A 345 33.41 -7.57 32.62
N GLN A 346 34.24 -6.87 33.41
CA GLN A 346 34.11 -6.85 34.88
C GLN A 346 33.15 -5.79 35.43
N LYS A 347 32.70 -4.82 34.63
CA LYS A 347 31.65 -3.87 35.05
C LYS A 347 30.25 -4.49 34.87
N GLN A 348 29.98 -5.58 35.58
CA GLN A 348 28.61 -5.99 35.89
C GLN A 348 28.08 -5.18 37.08
N PRO A 349 26.82 -4.75 37.09
CA PRO A 349 26.11 -4.51 38.33
C PRO A 349 25.20 -5.71 38.64
N LEU A 350 25.81 -6.83 39.06
CA LEU A 350 25.08 -7.89 39.80
C LEU A 350 24.84 -7.49 41.27
N GLN A 351 25.38 -6.35 41.72
CA GLN A 351 25.26 -5.90 43.12
C GLN A 351 24.12 -4.91 43.39
N THR A 352 23.50 -4.31 42.37
CA THR A 352 22.46 -3.28 42.61
C THR A 352 21.06 -3.89 42.78
N TYR A 353 20.79 -5.05 42.17
CA TYR A 353 19.46 -5.68 42.21
C TYR A 353 19.18 -6.47 43.50
N GLN A 354 20.22 -6.87 44.25
CA GLN A 354 20.04 -7.57 45.53
C GLN A 354 19.77 -6.64 46.73
N ARG A 355 20.00 -5.32 46.61
CA ARG A 355 19.71 -4.37 47.69
C ARG A 355 18.26 -3.87 47.71
N GLU A 356 17.57 -3.84 46.57
CA GLU A 356 16.18 -3.35 46.51
C GLU A 356 15.14 -4.40 46.97
N LEU A 357 15.55 -5.66 47.13
CA LEU A 357 14.72 -6.74 47.70
C LEU A 357 14.89 -6.92 49.22
N ALA A 358 15.90 -6.30 49.82
CA ALA A 358 16.11 -6.28 51.26
C ALA A 358 15.68 -4.92 51.80
N GLY A 359 14.40 -4.79 52.17
CA GLY A 359 13.85 -3.54 52.70
C GLY A 359 14.57 -3.09 53.97
N GLU A 360 15.32 -1.98 53.88
CA GLU A 360 15.76 -1.23 55.05
C GLU A 360 15.54 0.27 54.84
N ASN A 361 14.76 0.84 55.75
CA ASN A 361 14.43 2.26 55.86
C ASN A 361 15.66 3.13 56.13
N GLY A 362 15.78 4.29 55.48
CA GLY A 362 16.81 5.27 55.85
C GLY A 362 16.87 6.54 55.00
N THR A 363 16.11 7.55 55.40
CA THR A 363 16.34 9.02 55.31
C THR A 363 17.32 9.64 54.29
N VAL A 364 16.79 10.65 53.57
CA VAL A 364 17.44 11.69 52.74
C VAL A 364 18.51 12.49 53.51
N PRO A 365 19.52 13.09 52.82
CA PRO A 365 19.49 14.56 52.73
C PRO A 365 19.91 15.16 51.36
N ARG A 366 19.25 16.28 51.03
CA ARG A 366 19.56 17.27 49.98
C ARG A 366 21.01 17.78 50.05
N LYS A 367 21.60 18.11 48.89
CA LYS A 367 22.47 19.31 48.74
C LYS A 367 22.51 19.85 47.29
N ARG A 368 22.11 21.12 47.17
CA ARG A 368 22.36 22.02 46.03
C ARG A 368 23.86 22.26 45.84
N ARG A 369 24.31 22.43 44.59
CA ARG A 369 25.33 23.44 44.23
C ARG A 369 25.18 23.89 42.78
N ARG A 370 24.99 25.21 42.62
CA ARG A 370 25.23 25.98 41.40
C ARG A 370 26.70 25.89 41.00
N LEU A 371 26.98 25.94 39.71
CA LEU A 371 28.06 26.76 39.17
C LEU A 371 27.62 27.33 37.82
N GLU A 372 27.52 28.65 37.77
CA GLU A 372 27.49 29.48 36.57
C GLU A 372 28.88 29.51 35.94
N THR A 373 28.95 29.49 34.61
CA THR A 373 29.96 30.23 33.83
C THR A 373 29.41 30.50 32.42
N ASP A 374 29.17 31.79 32.15
CA ASP A 374 29.09 32.39 30.82
C ASP A 374 30.36 32.11 30.00
N ILE A 375 30.22 31.71 28.72
CA ILE A 375 31.05 32.20 27.61
C ILE A 375 30.19 32.26 26.33
N THR A 376 30.12 33.46 25.79
CA THR A 376 29.57 33.88 24.48
C THR A 376 30.27 33.22 23.29
N GLY A 377 29.52 32.74 22.29
CA GLY A 377 30.08 32.36 20.98
C GLY A 377 29.03 31.83 19.99
N ARG A 378 28.91 32.50 18.84
CA ARG A 378 28.09 32.23 17.63
C ARG A 378 27.75 30.75 17.33
N PRO A 379 26.56 30.46 16.74
CA PRO A 379 26.21 29.10 16.31
C PRO A 379 26.99 28.70 15.04
N PRO A 380 27.43 27.44 14.90
CA PRO A 380 27.83 26.90 13.60
C PRO A 380 26.60 26.49 12.79
N GLU A 381 26.68 26.78 11.51
CA GLU A 381 25.67 26.58 10.48
C GLU A 381 25.22 25.10 10.37
N THR A 382 23.92 24.92 10.19
CA THR A 382 23.25 23.66 9.83
C THR A 382 23.63 23.23 8.41
N PRO A 383 24.00 21.95 8.16
CA PRO A 383 24.07 21.41 6.80
C PRO A 383 22.66 21.03 6.30
N PRO A 384 22.41 20.98 4.97
CA PRO A 384 21.06 20.96 4.42
C PRO A 384 20.45 19.55 4.45
N ASP A 385 19.38 19.38 5.23
CA ASP A 385 18.35 18.37 5.01
C ASP A 385 17.30 18.98 4.10
N ASP A 386 17.42 18.83 2.77
CA ASP A 386 16.27 19.07 1.89
C ASP A 386 16.42 18.33 0.56
N ILE A 387 15.68 17.23 0.39
CA ILE A 387 15.11 16.92 -0.93
C ILE A 387 13.74 17.58 -0.88
N SER A 388 13.68 18.85 -1.29
CA SER A 388 12.43 19.58 -1.36
C SER A 388 11.47 18.80 -2.28
N PRO A 389 10.15 18.80 -2.01
CA PRO A 389 9.15 18.30 -2.95
C PRO A 389 9.39 18.95 -4.32
N PRO A 390 9.18 18.25 -5.45
CA PRO A 390 9.56 18.78 -6.74
C PRO A 390 8.78 20.08 -6.98
N VAL A 391 9.50 21.20 -7.11
CA VAL A 391 8.93 22.45 -7.63
C VAL A 391 8.76 22.22 -9.13
N LEU A 392 7.65 21.56 -9.49
CA LEU A 392 7.29 21.28 -10.86
C LEU A 392 6.79 22.57 -11.50
N ARG A 393 7.68 23.30 -12.17
CA ARG A 393 7.27 24.18 -13.27
C ARG A 393 7.26 23.35 -14.54
N VAL A 394 6.13 22.72 -14.84
CA VAL A 394 5.93 22.04 -16.13
C VAL A 394 5.42 23.07 -17.13
N PRO A 395 6.15 23.37 -18.22
CA PRO A 395 5.58 24.10 -19.34
C PRO A 395 4.58 23.18 -20.04
N LEU A 396 3.29 23.54 -20.05
CA LEU A 396 2.33 22.88 -20.93
C LEU A 396 2.73 23.15 -22.39
N LEU A 397 3.18 22.12 -23.08
CA LEU A 397 3.13 22.11 -24.54
C LEU A 397 1.66 21.97 -24.93
N LEU A 398 1.15 22.98 -25.65
CA LEU A 398 -0.22 23.12 -26.11
C LEU A 398 -0.83 21.79 -26.58
N ALA A 399 -1.96 21.42 -25.98
CA ALA A 399 -2.83 20.35 -26.48
C ALA A 399 -3.25 20.64 -27.94
N PRO A 400 -3.39 19.61 -28.80
CA PRO A 400 -3.92 19.81 -30.14
C PRO A 400 -5.40 20.18 -30.04
N ARG A 401 -5.74 21.36 -30.58
CA ARG A 401 -7.12 21.79 -30.81
C ARG A 401 -7.85 20.73 -31.63
N GLN A 402 -9.09 20.44 -31.24
CA GLN A 402 -10.06 19.74 -32.06
C GLN A 402 -10.11 20.39 -33.44
N GLN A 403 -9.81 19.61 -34.48
CA GLN A 403 -10.06 19.99 -35.85
C GLN A 403 -11.23 19.14 -36.33
N GLU A 404 -12.40 19.76 -36.37
CA GLU A 404 -13.57 19.27 -37.10
C GLU A 404 -13.14 18.99 -38.55
N PHE A 405 -13.31 17.76 -39.01
CA PHE A 405 -13.27 17.44 -40.43
C PHE A 405 -14.64 16.94 -40.86
N ILE A 406 -15.27 17.82 -41.65
CA ILE A 406 -16.49 17.62 -42.41
C ILE A 406 -16.23 16.54 -43.48
N VAL A 407 -17.21 15.65 -43.62
CA VAL A 407 -17.35 14.64 -44.66
C VAL A 407 -17.32 15.27 -46.05
N SER A 408 -16.54 14.72 -46.98
CA SER A 408 -16.80 14.81 -48.43
C SER A 408 -16.10 13.67 -49.18
N ASP A 409 -16.88 13.01 -50.02
CA ASP A 409 -16.60 11.86 -50.86
C ASP A 409 -15.57 12.08 -51.99
N GLU A 410 -15.08 10.96 -52.51
CA GLU A 410 -14.88 10.60 -53.94
C GLU A 410 -13.52 9.94 -54.28
N ASP A 411 -13.62 8.65 -54.61
CA ASP A 411 -13.13 8.00 -55.83
C ASP A 411 -11.62 7.98 -56.21
N SER A 412 -11.08 6.75 -56.16
CA SER A 412 -10.71 5.95 -57.36
C SER A 412 -9.27 5.39 -57.47
N PHE A 413 -9.23 4.17 -58.06
CA PHE A 413 -8.14 3.47 -58.77
C PHE A 413 -7.08 2.61 -58.03
N GLN A 414 -7.44 1.34 -57.86
CA GLN A 414 -6.83 0.12 -58.47
C GLN A 414 -5.29 0.00 -58.72
N SER A 415 -4.74 -1.03 -58.08
CA SER A 415 -4.05 -2.21 -58.65
C SER A 415 -2.51 -2.29 -58.79
N ASN A 416 -2.05 -3.49 -58.44
CA ASN A 416 -0.97 -4.31 -59.02
C ASN A 416 0.46 -4.26 -58.44
N GLY A 417 0.83 -5.40 -57.83
CA GLY A 417 1.91 -6.26 -58.33
C GLY A 417 3.28 -6.18 -57.62
N GLY A 418 3.61 -7.19 -56.80
CA GLY A 418 5.01 -7.49 -56.42
C GLY A 418 5.77 -8.23 -57.55
N PRO A 419 6.86 -8.98 -57.25
CA PRO A 419 8.00 -8.70 -56.35
C PRO A 419 9.36 -8.92 -57.08
N ARG A 420 10.50 -8.48 -56.52
CA ARG A 420 11.84 -8.99 -56.90
C ARG A 420 12.85 -9.04 -55.75
N ASN A 421 13.65 -10.11 -55.82
CA ASN A 421 14.56 -10.70 -54.84
C ASN A 421 16.00 -10.12 -54.82
N SER A 422 16.67 -10.47 -53.72
CA SER A 422 18.09 -10.83 -53.53
C SER A 422 19.17 -9.74 -53.38
N HIS A 423 19.89 -9.78 -52.25
CA HIS A 423 21.26 -10.33 -52.22
C HIS A 423 21.67 -10.83 -50.82
N ARG A 424 22.51 -11.86 -50.83
CA ARG A 424 23.00 -12.73 -49.75
C ARG A 424 24.53 -12.68 -49.78
N PHE A 425 25.21 -12.69 -48.63
CA PHE A 425 26.59 -13.20 -48.39
C PHE A 425 26.66 -13.57 -46.89
N GLU A 426 26.62 -14.84 -46.52
CA GLU A 426 27.70 -15.86 -46.45
C GLU A 426 28.48 -15.86 -45.13
N THR A 427 28.43 -17.04 -44.49
CA THR A 427 29.07 -17.49 -43.26
C THR A 427 30.41 -18.18 -43.56
N THR A 428 31.37 -18.13 -42.65
CA THR A 428 32.41 -19.19 -42.57
C THR A 428 32.81 -19.49 -41.12
N THR A 429 32.89 -20.78 -40.86
CA THR A 429 33.13 -21.54 -39.64
C THR A 429 34.62 -21.62 -39.26
N LEU A 430 34.92 -21.72 -37.97
CA LEU A 430 36.07 -22.49 -37.48
C LEU A 430 35.77 -23.07 -36.09
N ASP A 431 35.88 -24.39 -35.98
CA ASP A 431 35.59 -25.18 -34.79
C ASP A 431 36.70 -26.25 -34.67
N ARG A 432 37.35 -26.34 -33.49
CA ARG A 432 38.17 -27.46 -32.93
C ARG A 432 39.05 -26.95 -31.77
N GLN A 433 39.27 -27.61 -30.63
CA GLN A 433 38.66 -28.76 -29.93
C GLN A 433 39.43 -28.94 -28.58
N LEU A 434 38.73 -29.28 -27.49
CA LEU A 434 39.15 -30.06 -26.28
C LEU A 434 40.14 -29.39 -25.27
N SER A 435 40.03 -29.45 -23.94
CA SER A 435 39.32 -30.33 -22.99
C SER A 435 39.28 -29.74 -21.55
N ASP A 436 38.22 -30.10 -20.80
CA ASP A 436 38.08 -30.31 -19.34
C ASP A 436 38.47 -29.23 -18.32
N SER A 437 37.46 -28.61 -17.67
CA SER A 437 37.07 -28.90 -16.28
C SER A 437 35.98 -27.95 -15.78
N ASP A 438 35.02 -28.54 -15.06
CA ASP A 438 33.86 -27.92 -14.43
C ASP A 438 34.19 -26.72 -13.52
N THR A 439 33.39 -25.65 -13.63
CA THR A 439 32.76 -24.89 -12.52
C THR A 439 32.04 -23.67 -13.08
N THR A 440 30.88 -23.88 -13.70
CA THR A 440 30.00 -22.78 -14.11
C THR A 440 29.16 -22.33 -12.92
N SER A 441 29.46 -21.12 -12.45
CA SER A 441 28.74 -20.37 -11.42
C SER A 441 27.21 -20.41 -11.59
N PRO A 442 26.40 -20.54 -10.50
CA PRO A 442 24.93 -20.63 -10.60
C PRO A 442 24.22 -19.34 -11.04
N PHE A 443 24.93 -18.26 -11.37
CA PHE A 443 24.32 -16.93 -11.50
C PHE A 443 24.10 -16.41 -12.92
N ALA A 444 24.24 -17.25 -13.96
CA ALA A 444 24.17 -16.79 -15.35
C ALA A 444 22.84 -17.09 -16.10
N TYR A 445 21.74 -17.39 -15.41
CA TYR A 445 20.46 -17.76 -16.06
C TYR A 445 19.22 -17.02 -15.53
N TYR A 446 19.26 -15.69 -15.40
CA TYR A 446 18.04 -14.87 -15.23
C TYR A 446 18.21 -13.48 -15.85
N LEU A 447 18.00 -13.38 -17.16
CA LEU A 447 18.04 -12.09 -17.89
C LEU A 447 16.75 -11.82 -18.68
N HIS A 448 15.58 -12.24 -18.13
CA HIS A 448 14.24 -11.95 -18.68
C HIS A 448 13.12 -11.73 -17.62
N THR A 449 13.40 -11.34 -16.38
CA THR A 449 12.39 -11.48 -15.30
C THR A 449 12.27 -10.31 -14.29
N SER A 450 11.95 -9.09 -14.73
CA SER A 450 11.46 -8.02 -13.84
C SER A 450 10.00 -8.24 -13.43
N ASP A 451 9.15 -8.60 -14.39
CA ASP A 451 7.70 -8.62 -14.20
C ASP A 451 7.25 -9.83 -13.37
N ALA A 452 7.77 -11.02 -13.69
CA ALA A 452 7.50 -12.22 -12.89
C ALA A 452 7.96 -12.07 -11.43
N GLN A 453 9.07 -11.35 -11.21
CA GLN A 453 9.56 -11.03 -9.87
C GLN A 453 8.62 -10.05 -9.16
N LEU A 454 8.09 -9.05 -9.86
CA LEU A 454 7.11 -8.10 -9.32
C LEU A 454 5.82 -8.80 -8.91
N PHE A 455 5.22 -9.60 -9.79
CA PHE A 455 4.00 -10.36 -9.48
C PHE A 455 4.21 -11.29 -8.29
N HIS A 456 5.33 -12.01 -8.25
CA HIS A 456 5.64 -12.88 -7.12
C HIS A 456 5.80 -12.10 -5.81
N THR A 457 6.51 -10.97 -5.84
CA THR A 457 6.74 -10.13 -4.64
C THR A 457 5.44 -9.56 -4.10
N ILE A 458 4.58 -9.04 -4.98
CA ILE A 458 3.25 -8.52 -4.64
C ILE A 458 2.40 -9.63 -4.04
N ARG A 459 2.38 -10.80 -4.68
CA ARG A 459 1.58 -11.93 -4.22
C ARG A 459 1.97 -12.35 -2.81
N VAL A 460 3.25 -12.62 -2.58
CA VAL A 460 3.76 -13.04 -1.27
C VAL A 460 3.51 -11.97 -0.20
N TYR A 461 3.72 -10.70 -0.53
CA TYR A 461 3.48 -9.60 0.40
C TYR A 461 2.01 -9.51 0.82
N PHE A 462 1.07 -9.51 -0.14
CA PHE A 462 -0.34 -9.38 0.18
C PHE A 462 -0.94 -10.65 0.79
N GLU A 463 -0.45 -11.85 0.41
CA GLU A 463 -0.84 -13.09 1.09
C GLU A 463 -0.48 -13.03 2.58
N TYR A 464 0.76 -12.61 2.88
CA TYR A 464 1.20 -12.40 4.25
C TYR A 464 0.42 -11.28 4.94
N SER A 465 0.22 -10.14 4.27
CA SER A 465 -0.54 -9.01 4.82
C SER A 465 -1.95 -9.44 5.20
N CYS A 466 -2.70 -10.08 4.30
CA CYS A 466 -4.05 -10.58 4.54
C CYS A 466 -4.14 -11.55 5.72
N GLN A 467 -3.18 -12.46 5.86
CA GLN A 467 -3.14 -13.40 6.99
C GLN A 467 -2.96 -12.72 8.35
N ASN A 468 -2.40 -11.52 8.36
CA ASN A 468 -2.12 -10.75 9.57
C ASN A 468 -3.08 -9.56 9.77
N MET A 469 -4.05 -9.36 8.88
CA MET A 469 -5.07 -8.32 9.04
C MET A 469 -6.01 -8.66 10.20
N ILE A 470 -6.41 -7.64 10.95
CA ILE A 470 -7.45 -7.76 11.97
C ILE A 470 -8.73 -7.21 11.36
N LEU A 471 -9.74 -8.05 11.24
CA LEU A 471 -11.04 -7.68 10.69
C LEU A 471 -12.11 -7.80 11.77
N ASP A 472 -13.04 -6.84 11.80
CA ASP A 472 -14.25 -6.98 12.61
C ASP A 472 -15.24 -7.98 12.00
N ASN A 473 -16.36 -8.22 12.69
CA ASN A 473 -17.41 -9.12 12.23
C ASN A 473 -18.11 -8.68 10.92
N ARG A 474 -17.92 -7.43 10.50
CA ARG A 474 -18.44 -6.86 9.25
C ARG A 474 -17.38 -6.86 8.13
N GLY A 475 -16.15 -7.31 8.41
CA GLY A 475 -15.03 -7.30 7.47
C GLY A 475 -14.33 -5.95 7.35
N THR A 476 -14.54 -5.03 8.29
CA THR A 476 -13.85 -3.75 8.41
C THR A 476 -12.44 -3.98 8.93
N LEU A 477 -11.45 -3.33 8.31
CA LEU A 477 -10.06 -3.43 8.72
C LEU A 477 -9.81 -2.63 10.00
N LEU A 478 -9.20 -3.30 10.99
CA LEU A 478 -8.89 -2.75 12.29
C LEU A 478 -7.38 -2.68 12.53
N THR A 479 -6.99 -1.73 13.36
CA THR A 479 -5.67 -1.68 13.99
C THR A 479 -5.56 -2.72 15.12
N PRO A 480 -4.34 -3.04 15.59
CA PRO A 480 -4.15 -3.97 16.72
C PRO A 480 -4.83 -3.58 18.04
N ASP A 481 -5.18 -2.31 18.22
CA ASP A 481 -5.95 -1.78 19.35
C ASP A 481 -7.46 -1.75 19.10
N GLY A 482 -7.93 -2.26 17.96
CA GLY A 482 -9.35 -2.41 17.62
C GLY A 482 -10.01 -1.16 17.04
N ALA A 483 -9.24 -0.09 16.76
CA ALA A 483 -9.76 1.07 16.04
C ALA A 483 -9.86 0.76 14.54
N ILE A 484 -10.75 1.47 13.82
CA ILE A 484 -10.85 1.34 12.37
C ILE A 484 -9.55 1.85 11.74
N LEU A 485 -8.92 1.03 10.91
CA LEU A 485 -7.75 1.45 10.14
C LEU A 485 -8.22 2.23 8.91
N CYS A 486 -8.20 3.56 9.02
CA CYS A 486 -8.68 4.45 7.96
C CYS A 486 -7.73 4.53 6.75
N ASN A 487 -8.31 4.78 5.58
CA ASN A 487 -7.59 4.96 4.31
C ASN A 487 -7.44 6.45 3.91
N ASP A 488 -7.57 7.37 4.87
CA ASP A 488 -7.73 8.80 4.60
C ASP A 488 -6.56 9.42 3.86
N LEU A 489 -5.34 8.95 4.13
CA LEU A 489 -4.14 9.39 3.41
C LEU A 489 -4.21 9.07 1.91
N CYS A 490 -4.64 7.85 1.57
CA CYS A 490 -4.81 7.45 0.17
C CYS A 490 -5.97 8.21 -0.48
N ASN A 491 -7.10 8.36 0.23
CA ASN A 491 -8.24 9.13 -0.26
C ASN A 491 -7.85 10.58 -0.57
N ALA A 492 -7.07 11.23 0.31
CA ALA A 492 -6.58 12.59 0.08
C ALA A 492 -5.60 12.67 -1.09
N PHE A 493 -4.69 11.69 -1.22
CA PHE A 493 -3.75 11.61 -2.34
C PHE A 493 -4.48 11.47 -3.68
N ASP A 494 -5.46 10.57 -3.75
CA ASP A 494 -6.33 10.41 -4.90
C ASP A 494 -7.03 11.74 -5.18
N SER A 495 -7.80 12.29 -4.23
CA SER A 495 -8.52 13.56 -4.43
C SER A 495 -7.64 14.69 -4.98
N TYR A 496 -6.43 14.89 -4.46
CA TYR A 496 -5.52 15.90 -5.00
C TYR A 496 -5.09 15.62 -6.45
N CYS A 497 -4.77 14.38 -6.79
CA CYS A 497 -4.37 14.02 -8.15
C CYS A 497 -5.53 14.17 -9.16
N PHE A 498 -6.75 13.84 -8.75
CA PHE A 498 -7.95 14.00 -9.58
C PHE A 498 -8.33 15.47 -9.74
N ASN A 499 -8.27 16.26 -8.67
CA ASN A 499 -8.51 17.69 -8.75
C ASN A 499 -7.46 18.39 -9.62
N ALA A 500 -6.21 17.93 -9.60
CA ALA A 500 -5.20 18.43 -10.51
C ALA A 500 -5.66 18.30 -11.98
N THR A 501 -6.10 17.13 -12.42
CA THR A 501 -6.55 16.97 -13.82
C THR A 501 -7.72 17.90 -14.18
N ILE A 502 -8.65 18.12 -13.24
CA ILE A 502 -9.76 19.07 -13.42
C ILE A 502 -9.24 20.52 -13.53
N PHE A 503 -8.26 20.92 -12.72
CA PHE A 503 -7.66 22.25 -12.82
C PHE A 503 -6.91 22.46 -14.14
N ALA A 504 -6.25 21.44 -14.66
CA ALA A 504 -5.62 21.50 -15.97
C ALA A 504 -6.64 21.65 -17.10
N GLU A 505 -7.77 20.93 -17.05
CA GLU A 505 -8.88 21.11 -18.00
C GLU A 505 -9.43 22.54 -17.98
N LYS A 506 -9.45 23.19 -16.81
CA LYS A 506 -9.84 24.58 -16.63
C LYS A 506 -8.74 25.60 -16.96
N GLY A 507 -7.56 25.17 -17.41
CA GLY A 507 -6.41 26.03 -17.71
C GLY A 507 -5.77 26.72 -16.49
N SER A 508 -5.98 26.17 -15.30
CA SER A 508 -5.49 26.73 -14.03
C SER A 508 -4.18 26.07 -13.58
N ASP A 509 -3.09 26.41 -14.27
CA ASP A 509 -1.76 25.80 -14.04
C ASP A 509 -1.25 25.95 -12.60
N PHE A 510 -1.57 27.06 -11.95
CA PHE A 510 -1.18 27.30 -10.57
C PHE A 510 -1.83 26.28 -9.62
N GLU A 511 -3.15 26.10 -9.71
CA GLU A 511 -3.89 25.15 -8.87
C GLU A 511 -3.58 23.70 -9.21
N PHE A 512 -3.32 23.40 -10.49
CA PHE A 512 -2.77 22.10 -10.90
C PHE A 512 -1.48 21.76 -10.14
N ASN A 513 -0.48 22.65 -10.21
CA ASN A 513 0.81 22.41 -9.56
C ASN A 513 0.70 22.37 -8.04
N ARG A 514 -0.18 23.20 -7.47
CA ARG A 514 -0.48 23.20 -6.03
C ARG A 514 -1.05 21.85 -5.58
N ALA A 515 -2.03 21.31 -6.32
CA ALA A 515 -2.64 20.02 -6.01
C ALA A 515 -1.62 18.85 -6.12
N ILE A 516 -0.81 18.81 -7.18
CA ILE A 516 0.27 17.82 -7.33
C ILE A 516 1.32 17.91 -6.21
N SER A 517 1.66 19.13 -5.80
CA SER A 517 2.58 19.35 -4.66
C SER A 517 1.99 18.80 -3.37
N LYS A 518 0.72 19.11 -3.05
CA LYS A 518 0.00 18.56 -1.89
C LYS A 518 -0.04 17.03 -1.92
N ALA A 519 -0.38 16.43 -3.07
CA ALA A 519 -0.34 14.97 -3.25
C ALA A 519 1.06 14.40 -2.97
N SER A 520 2.12 15.06 -3.44
CA SER A 520 3.51 14.61 -3.23
C SER A 520 3.91 14.59 -1.76
N THR A 521 3.38 15.50 -0.93
CA THR A 521 3.65 15.49 0.53
C THR A 521 3.07 14.26 1.23
N LEU A 522 1.99 13.68 0.68
CA LEU A 522 1.31 12.51 1.26
C LEU A 522 2.01 11.18 0.95
N VAL A 523 2.88 11.12 -0.05
CA VAL A 523 3.58 9.87 -0.43
C VAL A 523 4.36 9.27 0.74
N LYS A 524 5.10 10.08 1.50
CA LYS A 524 5.87 9.61 2.66
C LYS A 524 4.99 8.97 3.75
N PRO A 525 3.97 9.67 4.29
CA PRO A 525 3.10 9.06 5.30
C PRO A 525 2.32 7.86 4.76
N ILE A 526 1.91 7.86 3.48
CA ILE A 526 1.27 6.69 2.84
C ILE A 526 2.19 5.46 2.85
N LEU A 527 3.45 5.63 2.44
CA LEU A 527 4.42 4.54 2.41
C LEU A 527 4.74 3.99 3.81
N LEU A 528 4.67 4.83 4.84
CA LEU A 528 4.88 4.44 6.24
C LEU A 528 3.65 3.81 6.90
N ALA A 529 2.45 4.08 6.36
CA ALA A 529 1.20 3.52 6.87
C ALA A 529 1.02 2.05 6.44
N GLU A 530 1.59 1.68 5.28
CA GLU A 530 1.49 0.32 4.71
C GLU A 530 0.06 -0.21 4.67
N HIS A 531 -0.88 0.70 4.37
CA HIS A 531 -2.28 0.34 4.30
C HIS A 531 -2.49 -0.68 3.15
N PRO A 532 -3.32 -1.73 3.30
CA PRO A 532 -3.50 -2.73 2.24
C PRO A 532 -4.03 -2.16 0.91
N ARG A 533 -4.69 -1.01 0.97
CA ARG A 533 -5.20 -0.29 -0.21
C ARG A 533 -4.17 0.63 -0.88
N THR A 534 -2.98 0.82 -0.27
CA THR A 534 -1.98 1.75 -0.79
C THR A 534 -1.54 1.43 -2.21
N LEU A 535 -1.32 0.16 -2.54
CA LEU A 535 -0.92 -0.19 -3.91
C LEU A 535 -2.04 0.15 -4.90
N ALA A 536 -3.28 -0.21 -4.58
CA ALA A 536 -4.44 0.08 -5.41
C ALA A 536 -4.62 1.59 -5.64
N CYS A 537 -4.44 2.40 -4.59
CA CYS A 537 -4.45 3.88 -4.68
C CYS A 537 -3.41 4.41 -5.67
N PHE A 538 -2.15 3.99 -5.58
CA PHE A 538 -1.13 4.41 -6.55
C PHE A 538 -1.46 3.97 -7.98
N LEU A 539 -1.92 2.72 -8.16
CA LEU A 539 -2.31 2.22 -9.48
C LEU A 539 -3.50 3.01 -10.05
N GLU A 540 -4.47 3.38 -9.22
CA GLU A 540 -5.62 4.19 -9.64
C GLU A 540 -5.17 5.54 -10.19
N VAL A 541 -4.35 6.25 -9.43
CA VAL A 541 -3.84 7.57 -9.80
C VAL A 541 -3.00 7.50 -11.07
N PHE A 542 -2.11 6.51 -11.19
CA PHE A 542 -1.25 6.38 -12.37
C PHE A 542 -2.06 6.12 -13.63
N ILE A 543 -3.02 5.20 -13.58
CA ILE A 543 -3.87 4.90 -14.72
C ILE A 543 -4.72 6.14 -15.08
N HIS A 544 -5.29 6.84 -14.10
CA HIS A 544 -6.06 8.07 -14.31
C HIS A 544 -5.22 9.16 -14.99
N LEU A 545 -4.02 9.45 -14.47
CA LEU A 545 -3.14 10.47 -15.02
C LEU A 545 -2.72 10.12 -16.45
N ILE A 546 -2.40 8.86 -16.75
CA ILE A 546 -2.09 8.43 -18.12
C ILE A 546 -3.30 8.62 -19.04
N GLN A 547 -4.49 8.16 -18.63
CA GLN A 547 -5.72 8.25 -19.42
C GLN A 547 -6.16 9.71 -19.68
N THR A 548 -5.79 10.64 -18.80
CA THR A 548 -6.06 12.07 -18.93
C THR A 548 -4.91 12.84 -19.61
N GLY A 549 -3.88 12.16 -20.10
CA GLY A 549 -2.79 12.77 -20.88
C GLY A 549 -1.58 13.26 -20.07
N PHE A 550 -1.51 12.95 -18.77
CA PHE A 550 -0.44 13.33 -17.84
C PHE A 550 0.53 12.18 -17.54
N SER A 551 0.97 11.45 -18.57
CA SER A 551 1.94 10.35 -18.42
C SER A 551 3.27 10.80 -17.82
N ASN A 552 3.71 12.03 -18.12
CA ASN A 552 4.91 12.62 -17.54
C ASN A 552 4.82 12.81 -16.02
N VAL A 553 3.65 13.21 -15.51
CA VAL A 553 3.39 13.33 -14.06
C VAL A 553 3.36 11.96 -13.42
N THR A 554 2.84 10.96 -14.12
CA THR A 554 2.86 9.57 -13.69
C THR A 554 4.29 9.05 -13.51
N ASP A 555 5.17 9.30 -14.48
CA ASP A 555 6.58 8.91 -14.40
C ASP A 555 7.31 9.61 -13.25
N LEU A 556 7.03 10.89 -13.02
CA LEU A 556 7.56 11.65 -11.89
C LEU A 556 7.11 11.05 -10.55
N PHE A 557 5.82 10.72 -10.39
CA PHE A 557 5.33 10.08 -9.18
C PHE A 557 5.93 8.70 -8.97
N ARG A 558 6.06 7.89 -10.03
CA ARG A 558 6.66 6.56 -9.97
C ARG A 558 8.13 6.63 -9.49
N ASP A 559 8.92 7.52 -10.07
CA ASP A 559 10.31 7.73 -9.65
C ASP A 559 10.40 8.31 -8.23
N TYR A 560 9.52 9.25 -7.88
CA TYR A 560 9.47 9.82 -6.55
C TYR A 560 9.08 8.77 -5.50
N ILE A 561 8.05 7.96 -5.72
CA ILE A 561 7.63 6.86 -4.83
C ILE A 561 8.77 5.84 -4.68
N LYS A 562 9.44 5.47 -5.78
CA LYS A 562 10.64 4.62 -5.75
C LYS A 562 11.72 5.22 -4.84
N LYS A 563 12.11 6.48 -5.04
CA LYS A 563 13.14 7.17 -4.24
C LYS A 563 12.73 7.32 -2.78
N MET A 564 11.49 7.73 -2.53
CA MET A 564 10.95 7.92 -1.18
C MET A 564 10.86 6.60 -0.42
N SER A 565 10.43 5.51 -1.07
CA SER A 565 10.43 4.19 -0.44
C SER A 565 11.83 3.76 -0.02
N ALA A 566 12.86 4.05 -0.83
CA ALA A 566 14.25 3.75 -0.47
C ALA A 566 14.76 4.57 0.72
N LEU A 567 14.19 5.76 0.97
CA LEU A 567 14.53 6.63 2.08
C LEU A 567 13.82 6.21 3.38
N VAL A 568 12.53 5.89 3.30
CA VAL A 568 11.66 5.76 4.50
C VAL A 568 11.35 4.33 4.88
N VAL A 569 11.51 3.38 3.94
CA VAL A 569 11.28 1.95 4.16
C VAL A 569 12.61 1.24 4.33
N THR A 570 12.72 0.40 5.36
CA THR A 570 13.94 -0.34 5.69
C THR A 570 14.39 -1.22 4.52
N GLU A 571 15.70 -1.34 4.35
CA GLU A 571 16.31 -2.23 3.37
C GLU A 571 15.88 -3.70 3.64
N GLY A 572 15.46 -4.42 2.60
CA GLY A 572 14.90 -5.77 2.71
C GLY A 572 13.38 -5.86 2.93
N HIS A 573 12.69 -4.73 3.17
CA HIS A 573 11.23 -4.75 3.25
C HIS A 573 10.60 -4.96 1.85
N PRO A 574 9.62 -5.88 1.67
CA PRO A 574 9.02 -6.15 0.36
C PRO A 574 8.43 -4.90 -0.30
N TRP A 575 7.87 -3.99 0.50
CA TRP A 575 7.29 -2.74 0.02
C TRP A 575 8.29 -1.85 -0.73
N ARG A 576 9.56 -1.84 -0.30
CA ARG A 576 10.64 -1.11 -0.99
C ARG A 576 10.94 -1.72 -2.36
N GLN A 577 10.88 -3.05 -2.47
CA GLN A 577 11.09 -3.76 -3.72
C GLN A 577 9.90 -3.56 -4.68
N ILE A 578 8.67 -3.61 -4.18
CA ILE A 578 7.45 -3.32 -4.95
C ILE A 578 7.51 -1.92 -5.53
N CYS A 579 7.80 -0.90 -4.71
CA CYS A 579 7.91 0.49 -5.16
C CYS A 579 9.07 0.68 -6.16
N TRP A 580 10.19 -0.01 -5.97
CA TRP A 580 11.31 0.03 -6.91
C TRP A 580 10.94 -0.56 -8.27
N LEU A 581 10.38 -1.76 -8.30
CA LEU A 581 9.95 -2.44 -9.52
C LEU A 581 8.84 -1.64 -10.24
N LEU A 582 7.88 -1.10 -9.48
CA LEU A 582 6.83 -0.24 -10.00
C LEU A 582 7.42 1.01 -10.67
N GLY A 583 8.51 1.57 -10.14
CA GLY A 583 9.25 2.68 -10.73
C GLY A 583 10.07 2.32 -11.98
N GLU A 584 10.40 1.05 -12.18
CA GLU A 584 11.22 0.56 -13.31
C GLU A 584 10.41 0.01 -14.48
N LEU A 585 9.09 -0.18 -14.35
CA LEU A 585 8.23 -0.63 -15.46
C LEU A 585 8.41 0.25 -16.72
N ASP A 586 8.48 -0.41 -17.87
CA ASP A 586 8.61 0.24 -19.18
C ASP A 586 7.31 0.97 -19.58
N SER A 587 7.49 2.08 -20.30
CA SER A 587 6.45 3.02 -20.72
C SER A 587 5.58 2.51 -21.87
N GLY A 588 6.08 1.61 -22.73
CA GLY A 588 5.39 1.20 -23.97
C GLY A 588 4.06 0.46 -23.76
N ALA A 589 3.88 -0.20 -22.62
CA ALA A 589 2.63 -0.91 -22.24
C ALA A 589 2.25 -0.67 -20.77
N LEU A 590 2.59 0.51 -20.24
CA LEU A 590 2.51 0.81 -18.81
C LEU A 590 1.10 0.62 -18.23
N VAL A 591 0.05 1.11 -18.91
CA VAL A 591 -1.34 0.97 -18.43
C VAL A 591 -1.75 -0.50 -18.27
N GLN A 592 -1.39 -1.35 -19.24
CA GLN A 592 -1.71 -2.77 -19.17
C GLN A 592 -0.92 -3.47 -18.05
N ALA A 593 0.35 -3.11 -17.86
CA ALA A 593 1.16 -3.62 -16.76
C ALA A 593 0.56 -3.23 -15.40
N LEU A 594 0.19 -1.96 -15.21
CA LEU A 594 -0.46 -1.47 -13.99
C LEU A 594 -1.79 -2.17 -13.74
N ALA A 595 -2.62 -2.38 -14.77
CA ALA A 595 -3.87 -3.11 -14.67
C ALA A 595 -3.65 -4.58 -14.26
N ASN A 596 -2.66 -5.26 -14.84
CA ASN A 596 -2.34 -6.65 -14.50
C ASN A 596 -1.82 -6.75 -13.05
N ILE A 597 -1.01 -5.79 -12.60
CA ILE A 597 -0.53 -5.70 -11.21
C ILE A 597 -1.71 -5.53 -10.24
N TRP A 598 -2.67 -4.67 -10.60
CA TRP A 598 -3.88 -4.49 -9.80
C TRP A 598 -4.71 -5.77 -9.74
N LYS A 599 -4.90 -6.43 -10.89
CA LYS A 599 -5.60 -7.71 -10.98
C LYS A 599 -4.96 -8.77 -10.08
N CYS A 600 -3.63 -8.86 -10.07
CA CYS A 600 -2.90 -9.75 -9.16
C CYS A 600 -3.23 -9.46 -7.68
N THR A 601 -3.31 -8.19 -7.30
CA THR A 601 -3.69 -7.78 -5.93
C THR A 601 -5.14 -8.20 -5.61
N ILE A 602 -6.05 -8.04 -6.57
CA ILE A 602 -7.46 -8.46 -6.44
C ILE A 602 -7.56 -9.97 -6.27
N ASP A 603 -6.81 -10.76 -7.05
CA ASP A 603 -6.81 -12.22 -6.98
C ASP A 603 -6.33 -12.70 -5.60
N VAL A 604 -5.30 -12.06 -5.04
CA VAL A 604 -4.85 -12.34 -3.67
C VAL A 604 -5.93 -12.01 -2.65
N PHE A 605 -6.52 -10.81 -2.69
CA PHE A 605 -7.56 -10.44 -1.74
C PHE A 605 -8.79 -11.35 -1.84
N THR A 606 -9.18 -11.72 -3.06
CA THR A 606 -10.32 -12.61 -3.31
C THR A 606 -10.06 -14.02 -2.76
N SER A 607 -8.87 -14.57 -3.00
CA SER A 607 -8.51 -15.93 -2.56
C SER A 607 -8.23 -16.04 -1.07
N THR A 608 -7.72 -14.97 -0.44
CA THR A 608 -7.34 -14.98 0.99
C THR A 608 -8.44 -14.48 1.92
N LEU A 609 -9.13 -13.39 1.56
CA LEU A 609 -10.18 -12.78 2.39
C LEU A 609 -11.59 -13.25 2.02
N GLY A 610 -11.76 -13.80 0.82
CA GLY A 610 -13.04 -14.22 0.27
C GLY A 610 -13.69 -13.17 -0.63
N ASN A 611 -14.53 -13.66 -1.55
CA ASN A 611 -15.10 -12.84 -2.63
C ASN A 611 -16.07 -11.74 -2.17
N SER A 612 -16.68 -11.90 -0.99
CA SER A 612 -17.64 -10.95 -0.40
C SER A 612 -17.00 -9.97 0.59
N ASN A 613 -15.71 -10.12 0.92
CA ASN A 613 -15.03 -9.28 1.88
C ASN A 613 -15.06 -7.80 1.44
N PRO A 614 -15.44 -6.84 2.32
CA PRO A 614 -15.58 -5.43 1.94
C PRO A 614 -14.32 -4.79 1.36
N LEU A 615 -13.12 -5.13 1.87
CA LEU A 615 -11.86 -4.61 1.34
C LEU A 615 -11.60 -5.18 -0.07
N ALA A 616 -11.78 -6.48 -0.25
CA ALA A 616 -11.61 -7.13 -1.56
C ALA A 616 -12.58 -6.55 -2.60
N VAL A 617 -13.84 -6.34 -2.21
CA VAL A 617 -14.86 -5.72 -3.07
C VAL A 617 -14.50 -4.27 -3.39
N ALA A 618 -14.10 -3.46 -2.40
CA ALA A 618 -13.75 -2.07 -2.63
C ALA A 618 -12.63 -1.91 -3.66
N VAL A 619 -11.53 -2.68 -3.51
CA VAL A 619 -10.40 -2.65 -4.45
C VAL A 619 -10.81 -3.12 -5.85
N ARG A 620 -11.73 -4.09 -5.94
CA ARG A 620 -12.26 -4.58 -7.22
C ARG A 620 -13.14 -3.53 -7.92
N LEU A 621 -13.97 -2.81 -7.15
CA LEU A 621 -14.82 -1.75 -7.69
C LEU A 621 -13.98 -0.58 -8.25
N ASP A 622 -12.92 -0.18 -7.53
CA ASP A 622 -11.98 0.85 -8.00
C ASP A 622 -11.32 0.41 -9.33
N TYR A 623 -10.90 -0.86 -9.41
CA TYR A 623 -10.34 -1.45 -10.64
C TYR A 623 -11.36 -1.48 -11.79
N PHE A 624 -12.60 -1.91 -11.57
CA PHE A 624 -13.64 -1.91 -12.59
C PHE A 624 -13.85 -0.51 -13.16
N LYS A 625 -14.05 0.47 -12.28
CA LYS A 625 -14.20 1.88 -12.65
C LYS A 625 -12.99 2.41 -13.39
N ARG A 626 -11.77 2.11 -12.94
CA ARG A 626 -10.54 2.70 -13.49
C ARG A 626 -10.07 2.07 -14.79
N VAL A 627 -10.23 0.75 -14.93
CA VAL A 627 -9.74 0.03 -16.11
C VAL A 627 -10.81 0.00 -17.20
N TYR A 628 -12.09 -0.11 -16.84
CA TYR A 628 -13.18 -0.25 -17.80
C TYR A 628 -14.08 1.00 -17.94
N GLY A 629 -14.00 2.00 -17.06
CA GLY A 629 -14.95 3.12 -17.08
C GLY A 629 -14.73 4.25 -18.12
N HIS A 630 -13.74 4.13 -19.02
CA HIS A 630 -13.17 5.28 -19.76
C HIS A 630 -13.69 5.44 -21.19
N THR A 631 -14.15 4.37 -21.83
CA THR A 631 -14.75 4.40 -23.18
C THR A 631 -16.13 3.75 -23.15
N ASP A 632 -16.98 4.03 -24.14
CA ASP A 632 -18.34 3.47 -24.16
C ASP A 632 -18.35 1.94 -24.24
N THR A 633 -17.48 1.34 -25.05
CA THR A 633 -17.33 -0.12 -25.11
C THR A 633 -16.92 -0.72 -23.77
N LEU A 634 -15.95 -0.09 -23.09
CA LEU A 634 -15.49 -0.59 -21.80
C LEU A 634 -16.51 -0.35 -20.68
N ARG A 635 -17.36 0.68 -20.77
CA ARG A 635 -18.45 0.92 -19.80
C ARG A 635 -19.48 -0.21 -19.80
N LEU A 636 -19.74 -0.84 -20.94
CA LEU A 636 -20.58 -2.03 -21.03
C LEU A 636 -19.93 -3.23 -20.33
N GLU A 637 -18.61 -3.36 -20.45
CA GLU A 637 -17.87 -4.41 -19.75
C GLU A 637 -17.82 -4.14 -18.23
N GLU A 638 -17.64 -2.90 -17.80
CA GLU A 638 -17.78 -2.48 -16.39
C GLU A 638 -19.17 -2.86 -15.84
N GLU A 639 -20.24 -2.58 -16.60
CA GLU A 639 -21.60 -2.98 -16.23
C GLU A 639 -21.73 -4.49 -16.08
N ARG A 640 -21.23 -5.26 -17.06
CA ARG A 640 -21.25 -6.73 -17.02
C ARG A 640 -20.57 -7.25 -15.76
N LEU A 641 -19.38 -6.76 -15.46
CA LEU A 641 -18.59 -7.13 -14.27
C LEU A 641 -19.32 -6.76 -12.97
N LEU A 642 -19.92 -5.57 -12.88
CA LEU A 642 -20.70 -5.14 -11.72
C LEU A 642 -21.94 -6.02 -11.50
N ARG A 643 -22.66 -6.36 -12.57
CA ARG A 643 -23.84 -7.25 -12.50
C ARG A 643 -23.44 -8.68 -12.12
N THR A 644 -22.35 -9.22 -12.67
CA THR A 644 -21.82 -10.53 -12.29
C THR A 644 -21.41 -10.56 -10.82
N LEU A 645 -20.73 -9.51 -10.34
CA LEU A 645 -20.34 -9.41 -8.94
C LEU A 645 -21.57 -9.38 -8.02
N LEU A 646 -22.59 -8.59 -8.37
CA LEU A 646 -23.83 -8.51 -7.61
C LEU A 646 -24.59 -9.85 -7.59
N ALA A 647 -24.65 -10.54 -8.72
CA ALA A 647 -25.29 -11.86 -8.83
C ALA A 647 -24.59 -12.92 -7.95
N GLY A 648 -23.27 -12.82 -7.79
CA GLY A 648 -22.49 -13.72 -6.94
C GLY A 648 -22.85 -13.65 -5.44
N PHE A 649 -23.55 -12.61 -4.98
CA PHE A 649 -23.95 -12.46 -3.57
C PHE A 649 -25.35 -13.05 -3.29
N GLY A 650 -26.06 -13.49 -4.34
CA GLY A 650 -27.39 -14.09 -4.21
C GLY A 650 -28.46 -13.11 -3.72
N ALA A 651 -29.53 -13.64 -3.13
CA ALA A 651 -30.69 -12.84 -2.69
C ALA A 651 -30.52 -12.21 -1.30
N LYS A 652 -29.46 -12.54 -0.55
CA LYS A 652 -29.23 -12.04 0.80
C LYS A 652 -28.40 -10.74 0.74
N PRO A 653 -28.83 -9.65 1.40
CA PRO A 653 -28.05 -8.43 1.47
C PRO A 653 -26.72 -8.64 2.21
N GLU A 654 -25.60 -8.33 1.57
CA GLU A 654 -24.24 -8.40 2.12
C GLU A 654 -23.71 -6.99 2.41
N PRO A 655 -22.74 -6.80 3.32
CA PRO A 655 -22.21 -5.48 3.70
C PRO A 655 -21.81 -4.57 2.53
N SER A 656 -21.39 -5.14 1.40
CA SER A 656 -20.94 -4.41 0.22
C SER A 656 -22.01 -4.24 -0.88
N THR A 657 -23.21 -4.83 -0.71
CA THR A 657 -24.29 -4.75 -1.71
C THR A 657 -24.65 -3.31 -2.09
N PRO A 658 -24.87 -2.37 -1.15
CA PRO A 658 -25.18 -0.97 -1.49
C PRO A 658 -24.09 -0.31 -2.34
N ARG A 659 -22.81 -0.57 -2.01
CA ARG A 659 -21.66 0.02 -2.70
C ARG A 659 -21.53 -0.49 -4.14
N ILE A 660 -21.77 -1.79 -4.38
CA ILE A 660 -21.76 -2.37 -5.74
C ILE A 660 -22.89 -1.77 -6.58
N MET A 661 -24.10 -1.70 -6.03
CA MET A 661 -25.26 -1.12 -6.71
C MET A 661 -25.09 0.38 -7.00
N LEU A 662 -24.46 1.13 -6.10
CA LEU A 662 -24.13 2.53 -6.33
C LEU A 662 -23.16 2.70 -7.51
N ASN A 663 -22.12 1.85 -7.62
CA ASN A 663 -21.21 1.88 -8.77
C ASN A 663 -21.94 1.55 -10.07
N LEU A 664 -22.87 0.59 -10.04
CA LEU A 664 -23.75 0.30 -11.18
C LEU A 664 -24.61 1.51 -11.56
N ALA A 665 -25.18 2.22 -10.58
CA ALA A 665 -25.95 3.44 -10.85
C ALA A 665 -25.09 4.54 -11.50
N HIS A 666 -23.85 4.75 -11.04
CA HIS A 666 -22.92 5.69 -11.69
C HIS A 666 -22.57 5.28 -13.12
N ASN A 667 -22.29 3.99 -13.35
CA ASN A 667 -21.97 3.49 -14.68
C ASN A 667 -23.17 3.65 -15.65
N LEU A 668 -24.39 3.29 -15.22
CA LEU A 668 -25.62 3.50 -16.00
C LEU A 668 -25.86 4.98 -16.31
N ASN A 669 -25.57 5.87 -15.36
CA ASN A 669 -25.68 7.31 -15.58
C ASN A 669 -24.66 7.81 -16.63
N LYS A 670 -23.42 7.31 -16.60
CA LYS A 670 -22.40 7.61 -17.64
C LYS A 670 -22.82 7.12 -19.03
N GLN A 671 -23.55 6.01 -19.10
CA GLN A 671 -24.17 5.50 -20.34
C GLN A 671 -25.44 6.27 -20.75
N ARG A 672 -25.82 7.34 -20.04
CA ARG A 672 -27.05 8.13 -20.27
C ARG A 672 -28.36 7.36 -20.04
N ARG A 673 -28.30 6.21 -19.35
CA ARG A 673 -29.47 5.42 -18.93
C ARG A 673 -30.03 5.96 -17.61
N HIS A 674 -30.41 7.24 -17.62
CA HIS A 674 -30.74 8.02 -16.43
C HIS A 674 -31.88 7.43 -15.58
N ASN A 675 -32.91 6.86 -16.22
CA ASN A 675 -34.03 6.23 -15.51
C ASN A 675 -33.58 4.99 -14.73
N GLU A 676 -32.78 4.11 -15.34
CA GLU A 676 -32.26 2.91 -14.67
C GLU A 676 -31.24 3.26 -13.58
N ALA A 677 -30.42 4.29 -13.80
CA ALA A 677 -29.51 4.81 -12.79
C ALA A 677 -30.28 5.32 -11.56
N LYS A 678 -31.34 6.10 -11.77
CA LYS A 678 -32.22 6.59 -10.71
C LYS A 678 -32.93 5.45 -9.98
N GLU A 679 -33.50 4.49 -10.71
CA GLU A 679 -34.15 3.32 -10.11
C GLU A 679 -33.17 2.52 -9.23
N THR A 680 -31.94 2.33 -9.73
CA THR A 680 -30.88 1.64 -8.98
C THR A 680 -30.49 2.41 -7.72
N ALA A 681 -30.32 3.74 -7.81
CA ALA A 681 -30.01 4.59 -6.66
C ALA A 681 -31.14 4.58 -5.61
N LEU A 682 -32.41 4.60 -6.03
CA LEU A 682 -33.56 4.47 -5.13
C LEU A 682 -33.62 3.10 -4.45
N LYS A 683 -33.27 2.02 -5.16
CA LYS A 683 -33.14 0.68 -4.56
C LYS A 683 -32.04 0.65 -3.50
N VAL A 684 -30.91 1.34 -3.73
CA VAL A 684 -29.85 1.48 -2.72
C VAL A 684 -30.39 2.20 -1.49
N LEU A 685 -31.00 3.38 -1.63
CA LEU A 685 -31.58 4.11 -0.50
C LEU A 685 -32.60 3.26 0.27
N SER A 686 -33.47 2.53 -0.43
CA SER A 686 -34.42 1.60 0.20
C SER A 686 -33.73 0.48 0.98
N LEU A 687 -32.60 -0.04 0.50
CA LEU A 687 -31.81 -1.05 1.23
C LEU A 687 -31.20 -0.46 2.50
N LEU A 688 -30.65 0.76 2.41
CA LEU A 688 -30.07 1.46 3.56
C LEU A 688 -31.11 1.66 4.67
N ASP A 689 -32.33 2.06 4.31
CA ASP A 689 -33.42 2.28 5.27
C ASP A 689 -33.97 1.00 5.88
N LYS A 690 -33.98 -0.11 5.11
CA LYS A 690 -34.59 -1.38 5.54
C LYS A 690 -33.73 -2.23 6.47
N HIS A 691 -32.41 -2.08 6.41
CA HIS A 691 -31.49 -2.96 7.12
C HIS A 691 -30.54 -2.18 8.02
N GLU A 692 -30.65 -2.41 9.34
CA GLU A 692 -29.85 -1.76 10.37
C GLU A 692 -28.32 -1.91 10.16
N MET A 693 -27.89 -3.00 9.52
CA MET A 693 -26.47 -3.21 9.17
C MET A 693 -25.87 -2.12 8.27
N TYR A 694 -26.70 -1.30 7.62
CA TYR A 694 -26.28 -0.20 6.77
C TYR A 694 -26.49 1.19 7.39
N ALA A 695 -26.90 1.29 8.65
CA ALA A 695 -27.21 2.59 9.27
C ALA A 695 -26.05 3.61 9.22
N GLU A 696 -24.80 3.14 9.16
CA GLU A 696 -23.59 3.99 9.10
C GLU A 696 -23.12 4.30 7.66
N ARG A 697 -23.85 3.88 6.62
CA ARG A 697 -23.49 4.04 5.19
C ARG A 697 -23.89 5.40 4.63
N VAL A 698 -23.43 6.47 5.27
CA VAL A 698 -23.76 7.86 4.93
C VAL A 698 -23.23 8.25 3.54
N VAL A 699 -22.05 7.73 3.15
CA VAL A 699 -21.45 7.98 1.83
C VAL A 699 -22.38 7.52 0.70
N GLU A 700 -22.89 6.29 0.78
CA GLU A 700 -23.80 5.75 -0.22
C GLU A 700 -25.12 6.54 -0.27
N GLN A 701 -25.62 7.02 0.88
CA GLN A 701 -26.81 7.87 0.95
C GLN A 701 -26.61 9.20 0.19
N ILE A 702 -25.49 9.88 0.42
CA ILE A 702 -25.17 11.17 -0.21
C ILE A 702 -25.00 11.00 -1.74
N GLU A 703 -24.22 10.02 -2.17
CA GLU A 703 -23.94 9.80 -3.60
C GLU A 703 -25.19 9.34 -4.38
N CYS A 704 -26.07 8.53 -3.78
CA CYS A 704 -27.35 8.22 -4.42
C CYS A 704 -28.19 9.48 -4.67
N ARG A 705 -28.23 10.42 -3.71
CA ARG A 705 -28.94 11.70 -3.89
C ARG A 705 -28.30 12.56 -4.96
N LYS A 706 -26.96 12.57 -5.06
CA LYS A 706 -26.23 13.22 -6.17
C LYS A 706 -26.62 12.64 -7.52
N ILE A 707 -26.68 11.32 -7.68
CA ILE A 707 -27.12 10.70 -8.94
C ILE A 707 -28.56 11.11 -9.27
N ILE A 708 -29.46 11.03 -8.29
CA ILE A 708 -30.87 11.39 -8.47
C ILE A 708 -31.04 12.87 -8.87
N SER A 709 -30.28 13.78 -8.23
CA SER A 709 -30.31 15.21 -8.57
C SER A 709 -29.80 15.46 -9.99
N HIS A 710 -28.72 14.82 -10.41
CA HIS A 710 -28.22 14.89 -11.78
C HIS A 710 -29.25 14.39 -12.80
N VAL A 711 -29.94 13.28 -12.51
CA VAL A 711 -31.01 12.77 -13.37
C VAL A 711 -32.14 13.80 -13.50
N HIS A 712 -32.56 14.42 -12.39
CA HIS A 712 -33.57 15.49 -12.43
C HIS A 712 -33.11 16.71 -13.23
N PHE A 713 -31.83 17.08 -13.11
CA PHE A 713 -31.24 18.17 -13.90
C PHE A 713 -31.33 17.87 -15.40
N TYR A 714 -30.91 16.67 -15.84
CA TYR A 714 -31.00 16.26 -17.25
C TYR A 714 -32.44 16.14 -17.77
N GLN A 715 -33.39 15.84 -16.88
CA GLN A 715 -34.82 15.82 -17.18
C GLN A 715 -35.47 17.22 -17.17
N GLY A 716 -34.72 18.29 -16.88
CA GLY A 716 -35.24 19.66 -16.81
C GLY A 716 -36.09 19.95 -15.56
N SER A 717 -36.11 19.06 -14.57
CA SER A 717 -36.87 19.22 -13.33
C SER A 717 -36.09 20.06 -12.32
N ILE A 718 -36.07 21.39 -12.51
CA ILE A 718 -35.24 22.35 -11.75
C ILE A 718 -35.40 22.18 -10.23
N VAL A 719 -36.64 22.22 -9.74
CA VAL A 719 -36.95 22.18 -8.30
C VAL A 719 -36.43 20.89 -7.65
N LEU A 720 -36.75 19.73 -8.25
CA LEU A 720 -36.34 18.42 -7.73
C LEU A 720 -34.81 18.23 -7.78
N ALA A 721 -34.15 18.77 -8.81
CA ALA A 721 -32.69 18.71 -8.94
C ALA A 721 -32.01 19.51 -7.82
N GLU A 722 -32.46 20.74 -7.58
CA GLU A 722 -31.96 21.60 -6.51
C GLU A 722 -32.23 21.00 -5.13
N GLU A 723 -33.47 20.58 -4.85
CA GLU A 723 -33.85 19.98 -3.56
C GLU A 723 -32.99 18.76 -3.23
N CYS A 724 -32.87 17.80 -4.16
CA CYS A 724 -32.05 16.61 -3.94
C CYS A 724 -30.57 16.94 -3.70
N MET A 725 -30.03 17.96 -4.38
CA MET A 725 -28.64 18.39 -4.18
C MET A 725 -28.45 19.07 -2.81
N LEU A 726 -29.37 19.94 -2.41
CA LEU A 726 -29.36 20.60 -1.11
C LEU A 726 -29.52 19.59 0.04
N GLU A 727 -30.37 18.57 -0.12
CA GLU A 727 -30.47 17.48 0.85
C GLU A 727 -29.14 16.73 1.01
N ALA A 728 -28.45 16.44 -0.10
CA ALA A 728 -27.15 15.80 -0.06
C ALA A 728 -26.11 16.67 0.70
N ILE A 729 -26.09 17.97 0.43
CA ILE A 729 -25.24 18.94 1.15
C ILE A 729 -25.59 18.97 2.63
N GLN A 730 -26.87 19.03 3.01
CA GLN A 730 -27.29 19.03 4.41
C GLN A 730 -26.90 17.74 5.14
N ILE A 731 -26.93 16.58 4.46
CA ILE A 731 -26.46 15.31 5.05
C ILE A 731 -24.96 15.36 5.29
N ILE A 732 -24.17 15.89 4.35
CA ILE A 732 -22.72 16.11 4.52
C ILE A 732 -22.48 17.02 5.73
N GLU A 733 -23.13 18.19 5.78
CA GLU A 733 -22.96 19.15 6.87
C GLU A 733 -23.32 18.56 8.23
N ARG A 734 -24.40 17.77 8.31
CA ARG A 734 -24.85 17.14 9.56
C ARG A 734 -23.87 16.10 10.08
N HIS A 735 -23.23 15.32 9.21
CA HIS A 735 -22.37 14.20 9.63
C HIS A 735 -20.89 14.58 9.73
N TRP A 736 -20.41 15.44 8.83
CA TRP A 736 -18.97 15.74 8.71
C TRP A 736 -18.66 17.23 8.86
N GLY A 737 -19.67 18.07 9.05
CA GLY A 737 -19.51 19.50 9.24
C GLY A 737 -19.43 20.27 7.92
N ARG A 738 -19.70 21.58 8.02
CA ARG A 738 -19.77 22.49 6.86
C ARG A 738 -18.44 22.72 6.15
N GLN A 739 -17.33 22.48 6.84
CA GLN A 739 -15.98 22.61 6.28
C GLN A 739 -15.51 21.35 5.55
N HIS A 740 -16.31 20.28 5.53
CA HIS A 740 -15.93 19.06 4.83
C HIS A 740 -15.79 19.33 3.32
N SER A 741 -14.75 18.76 2.68
CA SER A 741 -14.38 19.03 1.29
C SER A 741 -15.48 18.77 0.25
N TRP A 742 -16.45 17.91 0.57
CA TRP A 742 -17.60 17.63 -0.30
C TRP A 742 -18.64 18.74 -0.35
N VAL A 743 -18.73 19.59 0.68
CA VAL A 743 -19.66 20.74 0.69
C VAL A 743 -19.37 21.68 -0.49
N PRO A 744 -18.15 22.24 -0.63
CA PRO A 744 -17.84 23.09 -1.78
C PRO A 744 -17.89 22.34 -3.12
N GLU A 745 -17.60 21.03 -3.16
CA GLU A 745 -17.73 20.23 -4.38
C GLU A 745 -19.19 20.19 -4.89
N PHE A 746 -20.14 19.85 -4.01
CA PHE A 746 -21.56 19.75 -4.36
C PHE A 746 -22.16 21.13 -4.63
N MET A 747 -21.76 22.14 -3.87
CA MET A 747 -22.12 23.54 -4.12
C MET A 747 -21.64 24.00 -5.49
N ASN A 748 -20.44 23.60 -5.93
CA ASN A 748 -19.94 23.97 -7.25
C ASN A 748 -20.76 23.34 -8.40
N VAL A 749 -21.30 22.14 -8.21
CA VAL A 749 -22.26 21.55 -9.16
C VAL A 749 -23.55 22.38 -9.20
N LEU A 750 -24.09 22.74 -8.03
CA LEU A 750 -25.30 23.54 -7.91
C LEU A 750 -25.12 24.95 -8.50
N GLU A 751 -23.95 25.56 -8.31
CA GLU A 751 -23.58 26.85 -8.90
C GLU A 751 -23.63 26.82 -10.43
N GLY A 752 -23.06 25.78 -11.04
CA GLY A 752 -23.13 25.58 -12.49
C GLY A 752 -24.56 25.37 -12.99
N TRP A 753 -25.40 24.70 -12.21
CA TRP A 753 -26.82 24.53 -12.53
C TRP A 753 -27.59 25.85 -12.43
N PHE A 754 -27.34 26.67 -11.41
CA PHE A 754 -27.95 27.99 -11.30
C PHE A 754 -27.63 28.87 -12.50
N ARG A 755 -26.39 28.86 -13.01
CA ARG A 755 -26.06 29.57 -14.26
C ARG A 755 -26.82 29.00 -15.46
N THR A 756 -26.88 27.67 -15.57
CA THR A 756 -27.61 27.00 -16.66
C THR A 756 -29.10 27.36 -16.65
N TRP A 757 -29.69 27.55 -15.46
CA TRP A 757 -31.07 27.97 -15.27
C TRP A 757 -31.27 29.50 -15.29
N GLY A 758 -30.22 30.30 -15.56
CA GLY A 758 -30.29 31.76 -15.61
C GLY A 758 -30.40 32.46 -14.25
N ARG A 759 -30.18 31.75 -13.14
CA ARG A 759 -30.23 32.26 -11.76
C ARG A 759 -28.86 32.80 -11.33
N GLU A 760 -28.39 33.85 -12.00
CA GLU A 760 -27.05 34.41 -11.80
C GLU A 760 -26.80 34.89 -10.36
N GLN A 761 -27.80 35.47 -9.70
CA GLN A 761 -27.66 35.93 -8.32
C GLN A 761 -27.43 34.78 -7.33
N ASP A 762 -28.13 33.65 -7.53
CA ASP A 762 -27.95 32.46 -6.70
C ASP A 762 -26.60 31.80 -6.97
N ALA A 763 -26.19 31.74 -8.24
CA ALA A 763 -24.86 31.25 -8.62
C ALA A 763 -23.75 32.08 -7.97
N ASP A 764 -23.84 33.42 -8.01
CA ASP A 764 -22.85 34.31 -7.41
C ASP A 764 -22.85 34.21 -5.87
N LYS A 765 -24.02 34.02 -5.24
CA LYS A 765 -24.12 33.76 -3.80
C LYS A 765 -23.40 32.46 -3.44
N VAL A 766 -23.72 31.35 -4.12
CA VAL A 766 -23.09 30.05 -3.88
C VAL A 766 -21.58 30.11 -4.12
N ARG A 767 -21.14 30.78 -5.20
CA ARG A 767 -19.71 31.01 -5.46
C ARG A 767 -19.03 31.79 -4.34
N GLY A 768 -19.69 32.83 -3.82
CA GLY A 768 -19.20 33.59 -2.66
C GLY A 768 -19.08 32.74 -1.40
N GLU A 769 -20.00 31.79 -1.19
CA GLU A 769 -19.93 30.84 -0.08
C GLU A 769 -18.80 29.82 -0.26
N ILE A 770 -18.62 29.27 -1.47
CA ILE A 770 -17.49 28.37 -1.80
C ILE A 770 -16.16 29.07 -1.49
N HIS A 771 -15.97 30.32 -1.94
CA HIS A 771 -14.73 31.06 -1.67
C HIS A 771 -14.47 31.26 -0.17
N LYS A 772 -15.51 31.48 0.64
CA LYS A 772 -15.35 31.60 2.11
C LYS A 772 -14.89 30.29 2.73
N LEU A 773 -15.51 29.17 2.33
CA LEU A 773 -15.14 27.84 2.82
C LEU A 773 -13.70 27.48 2.43
N MET A 774 -13.27 27.82 1.21
CA MET A 774 -11.90 27.51 0.77
C MET A 774 -10.83 28.46 1.32
N ALA A 775 -11.18 29.68 1.73
CA ALA A 775 -10.23 30.65 2.28
C ALA A 775 -9.81 30.36 3.73
N GLU A 776 -10.59 29.57 4.47
CA GLU A 776 -10.30 29.22 5.87
C GLU A 776 -9.28 28.08 6.00
N ASP A 777 -9.06 27.30 4.94
CA ASP A 777 -8.02 26.26 4.85
C ASP A 777 -6.61 26.82 4.57
N ASP A 778 -6.48 28.11 4.25
CA ASP A 778 -5.24 28.79 3.88
C ASP A 778 -4.51 29.41 5.09
N ILE A 779 -4.34 28.64 6.18
CA ILE A 779 -3.31 28.94 7.19
C ILE A 779 -2.04 28.13 6.87
N GLY A 780 -1.18 28.71 6.04
CA GLY A 780 0.27 28.44 6.04
C GLY A 780 0.88 28.04 4.70
N PRO A 781 1.88 28.79 4.17
CA PRO A 781 2.64 28.48 2.96
C PRO A 781 3.59 27.28 3.10
#